data_AF-A0A9P7VAK5-F1
#
_entry.id   AF-A0A9P7VAK5-F1
#
_cell.length_a   1.000
_cell.length_b   1.000
_cell.length_c   1.000
_cell.angle_alpha   90.00
_cell.angle_beta   90.00
_cell.angle_gamma   90.00
#
_symmetry.space_group_name_H-M   'P 1'
#
loop_
_entity.id
_entity.type
_entity.pdbx_description
1 polymer ?
#
loop_
_entity_poly.entity_id
_entity_poly.type
_entity_poly.pdbx_seq_one_letter_code
_entity_poly.pdbx_strand_id
1 'polypeptide(L)'
;MADPEDEGGTPSPFTGSNLYTFATLSHGTSDLRRPCIILSTNEGYRYFFGSIPEGTQRILNEKRVRFPKLRSLFMTGILDDWSKIGGLPGMFLTVGDITKKGLEVVVNSSKIAHYIVATWRYFVFRKGVEFRIVEGKSPIVDGKITVVPVKIGNSADRTVDTLISNKIHTQLQKLTSLMFPLDTSKVNSDDPESYTSDPSTDALHVHTKLPLVSLMVSASLQPSMNYIVKFAPIRGKFNPKRAIELGVPQGRSFAQLTKGEAVESKTGEMVYPDQVMGAPLYLPRVAVIDIPNNSYLKSTLESPVWFSDEHVNEREQYGLVYHFLGPEVDYKLFEYNEFIEKFPHNCHHVISHALLVNDTLMHETSALTVLKLKCLLKNNFNLPYYEDYKSLEGESPLVHKLQSCQAFDVKPGEVQLDDSFVVPHSWEEMFKSSIEPLGQHYQMEDVVNDQPVSLNNNKGSLKDQVQVITLGTGSALPSIHRNVISSIVRIPRVDNGHQSYNSIMFDGGENTLGTMLRTFGHNNKEHFIQVMKELQMVYLSHLHADHHLGIISVVDEWFKYNADNKRKLYLIFPWQYGKFLTEWYELEKQMSSHVDMTRLRYISCEEFLNGGREIEQIPIGEFERLYDSRTPLNLRILKGTNNADTILELYRDLNIQRVDMARALHCSWAYSCSFTFNLDDTSSNENTFKVSYSGDTRPNSEFVHTGRNSDLLIHEASLDNGLMEEAIAKKHSTVIEAIEVARQMNCRNLLLTHFSTRYKETSSMVFDDRRMQQEAQKLGEYLEKTRVKGNIFRSNFSGCELEYKDLNLTFAYDFMIIRLDEMGLQKTKYKEFLNVFPVTDDDFEKRKERELKRLRWVLKSSSTNDMNAIICDGTHHMFVIIPFRPTIVDFELRYQQRITYETVNTHMVVHKARLRFALVQELTQGFRSRPIIGLPIVILEINELAFFLRDKYESNGSDKPFIYETPNYAEVCRGPGKSVTGEDKDDVQEIGQYPTLRSTNPDTGTGVAFEYPSTKSAPERLVADISDVVEHFVLSHGEISYEESLGQLVNKYDIPQTPATTASFEYFDQALDSASALRILLDKLQQRLDRYGEELEQYEHSIWKQESSLNKKAEMLSRISAVLDERNDGLDLYLCTILERKAKLDVIDALITTRLYGECRKFLASYNDVIIPYKEEVDDILQARAIDPTYIPSRRRVYLIMTHSFLEFDRFRRLKHYVASLYKVEYESYIVFLRTIDQLYEEIIRLEPDARKFEFR
;
A
#
# COMPACT_ATOMS: atom_id res chain seq x y z
N MET A 1 -9.39 2.26 -1.95
CA MET A 1 -10.69 2.96 -1.94
C MET A 1 -10.41 4.44 -2.02
N ALA A 2 -10.73 5.08 -3.14
CA ALA A 2 -10.68 6.53 -3.31
C ALA A 2 -11.72 6.84 -4.40
N ASP A 3 -12.86 7.38 -4.02
CA ASP A 3 -13.81 7.98 -4.96
C ASP A 3 -14.02 9.46 -4.55
N PRO A 4 -14.18 10.36 -5.53
CA PRO A 4 -14.09 11.80 -5.35
C PRO A 4 -15.41 12.42 -4.84
N GLU A 5 -15.23 13.52 -4.10
CA GLU A 5 -16.17 14.65 -3.97
C GLU A 5 -17.67 14.33 -3.92
N ASP A 6 -18.14 14.06 -2.70
CA ASP A 6 -19.55 14.16 -2.35
C ASP A 6 -19.76 15.57 -1.77
N GLU A 7 -20.15 16.53 -2.61
CA GLU A 7 -20.51 17.91 -2.21
C GLU A 7 -21.84 17.98 -1.43
N GLY A 8 -22.42 16.84 -1.02
CA GLY A 8 -23.64 16.74 -0.21
C GLY A 8 -23.47 16.09 1.16
N GLY A 9 -22.27 16.10 1.73
CA GLY A 9 -21.97 15.41 3.00
C GLY A 9 -22.88 15.87 4.16
N THR A 10 -23.50 14.89 4.85
CA THR A 10 -24.13 15.10 6.16
C THR A 10 -23.16 15.82 7.11
N PRO A 11 -23.62 16.83 7.89
CA PRO A 11 -22.79 17.52 8.87
C PRO A 11 -22.08 16.52 9.79
N SER A 12 -20.81 16.77 10.11
CA SER A 12 -20.01 15.90 10.99
C SER A 12 -19.16 16.77 11.92
N PRO A 13 -19.03 16.41 13.21
CA PRO A 13 -18.20 17.18 14.16
C PRO A 13 -16.71 17.09 13.81
N PHE A 14 -16.33 16.19 12.89
CA PHE A 14 -14.97 15.97 12.42
C PHE A 14 -14.68 16.69 11.08
N THR A 15 -15.61 17.53 10.61
CA THR A 15 -15.44 18.39 9.43
C THR A 15 -15.11 19.81 9.88
N GLY A 16 -14.01 20.37 9.36
CA GLY A 16 -13.53 21.70 9.74
C GLY A 16 -14.35 22.83 9.12
N SER A 17 -15.62 22.97 9.50
CA SER A 17 -16.43 24.14 9.12
C SER A 17 -15.97 25.39 9.86
N ASN A 18 -15.45 25.23 11.08
CA ASN A 18 -14.91 26.28 11.94
C ASN A 18 -13.37 26.34 11.88
N LEU A 19 -12.80 27.43 12.41
CA LEU A 19 -11.35 27.68 12.34
C LEU A 19 -10.53 26.54 12.97
N TYR A 20 -10.90 26.14 14.18
CA TYR A 20 -10.35 25.00 14.92
C TYR A 20 -11.47 24.34 15.73
N THR A 21 -11.64 23.04 15.56
CA THR A 21 -12.64 22.24 16.29
C THR A 21 -11.97 21.03 16.91
N PHE A 22 -12.11 20.86 18.23
CA PHE A 22 -11.74 19.62 18.92
C PHE A 22 -12.97 18.74 19.04
N ALA A 23 -12.94 17.56 18.44
CA ALA A 23 -14.02 16.59 18.52
C ALA A 23 -13.53 15.29 19.16
N THR A 24 -14.33 14.72 20.04
CA THR A 24 -14.03 13.44 20.69
C THR A 24 -14.31 12.28 19.72
N LEU A 25 -13.27 11.55 19.33
CA LEU A 25 -13.42 10.35 18.50
C LEU A 25 -13.87 9.16 19.36
N SER A 26 -13.15 8.89 20.44
CA SER A 26 -13.43 7.79 21.36
C SER A 26 -13.33 8.21 22.82
N HIS A 27 -14.17 7.60 23.65
CA HIS A 27 -14.11 7.58 25.11
C HIS A 27 -14.17 6.12 25.58
N GLY A 28 -13.94 5.86 26.87
CA GLY A 28 -13.89 4.49 27.41
C GLY A 28 -15.23 3.75 27.27
N THR A 29 -15.29 2.83 26.30
CA THR A 29 -16.42 1.93 26.02
C THR A 29 -15.92 0.49 25.82
N SER A 30 -16.84 -0.46 25.69
CA SER A 30 -16.53 -1.84 25.30
C SER A 30 -15.87 -1.90 23.93
N ASP A 31 -16.24 -1.04 22.98
CA ASP A 31 -15.66 -1.02 21.63
C ASP A 31 -14.27 -0.35 21.58
N LEU A 32 -14.08 0.74 22.35
CA LEU A 32 -12.85 1.55 22.35
C LEU A 32 -12.50 1.88 23.80
N ARG A 33 -11.46 1.25 24.35
CA ARG A 33 -11.15 1.35 25.79
C ARG A 33 -10.42 2.63 26.21
N ARG A 34 -9.91 3.41 25.26
CA ARG A 34 -9.05 4.58 25.54
C ARG A 34 -9.55 5.86 24.85
N PRO A 35 -9.33 7.03 25.48
CA PRO A 35 -9.75 8.30 24.91
C PRO A 35 -8.88 8.71 23.71
N CYS A 36 -9.52 9.28 22.70
CA CYS A 36 -8.88 9.87 21.53
C CYS A 36 -9.71 11.08 21.05
N ILE A 37 -9.05 12.22 20.85
CA ILE A 37 -9.68 13.45 20.35
C ILE A 37 -9.00 13.91 19.06
N ILE A 38 -9.74 14.58 18.19
CA ILE A 38 -9.28 15.08 16.90
C ILE A 38 -9.40 16.60 16.89
N LEU A 39 -8.29 17.30 16.64
CA LEU A 39 -8.29 18.69 16.23
C LEU A 39 -8.41 18.77 14.71
N SER A 40 -9.49 19.40 14.23
CA SER A 40 -9.72 19.69 12.81
C SER A 40 -9.57 21.18 12.53
N THR A 41 -8.89 21.53 11.43
CA THR A 41 -8.77 22.92 10.96
C THR A 41 -9.75 23.21 9.83
N ASN A 42 -10.04 24.48 9.58
CA ASN A 42 -10.83 24.90 8.42
C ASN A 42 -10.21 24.54 7.05
N GLU A 43 -8.89 24.33 7.02
CA GLU A 43 -8.16 23.83 5.85
C GLU A 43 -8.30 22.30 5.71
N GLY A 44 -8.96 21.63 6.66
CA GLY A 44 -9.23 20.20 6.71
C GLY A 44 -8.09 19.36 7.27
N TYR A 45 -7.05 19.96 7.84
CA TYR A 45 -5.97 19.23 8.52
C TYR A 45 -6.45 18.64 9.83
N ARG A 46 -5.91 17.46 10.16
CA ARG A 46 -6.32 16.70 11.34
C ARG A 46 -5.11 16.30 12.18
N TYR A 47 -5.25 16.47 13.48
CA TYR A 47 -4.26 16.08 14.49
C TYR A 47 -4.96 15.30 15.59
N PHE A 48 -4.42 14.14 15.96
CA PHE A 48 -5.04 13.28 16.95
C PHE A 48 -4.29 13.42 18.27
N PHE A 49 -5.00 13.44 19.39
CA PHE A 49 -4.41 13.47 20.73
C PHE A 49 -5.04 12.37 21.58
N GLY A 50 -4.23 11.69 22.39
CA GLY A 50 -4.68 10.61 23.26
C GLY A 50 -3.99 9.29 22.94
N SER A 51 -4.78 8.21 22.94
CA SER A 51 -4.34 6.87 22.56
C SER A 51 -4.90 6.46 21.20
N ILE A 52 -4.34 5.40 20.61
CA ILE A 52 -4.86 4.74 19.40
C ILE A 52 -5.26 3.30 19.79
N PRO A 53 -6.40 3.12 20.48
CA PRO A 53 -6.88 1.80 20.88
C PRO A 53 -7.30 0.95 19.69
N GLU A 54 -7.46 -0.35 19.92
CA GLU A 54 -8.16 -1.25 18.98
C GLU A 54 -9.53 -0.67 18.62
N GLY A 55 -9.93 -0.80 17.35
CA GLY A 55 -11.16 -0.26 16.81
C GLY A 55 -11.04 1.16 16.24
N THR A 56 -9.90 1.85 16.42
CA THR A 56 -9.72 3.26 15.98
C THR A 56 -9.96 3.43 14.48
N GLN A 57 -9.38 2.57 13.64
CA GLN A 57 -9.59 2.65 12.19
C GLN A 57 -11.04 2.37 11.78
N ARG A 58 -11.74 1.50 12.53
CA ARG A 58 -13.15 1.16 12.28
C ARG A 58 -14.07 2.34 12.62
N ILE A 59 -13.87 3.00 13.75
CA ILE A 59 -14.68 4.16 14.15
C ILE A 59 -14.45 5.36 13.22
N LEU A 60 -13.23 5.54 12.69
CA LEU A 60 -12.97 6.57 11.67
C LEU A 60 -13.79 6.32 10.41
N ASN A 61 -13.90 5.06 9.96
CA ASN A 61 -14.75 4.71 8.83
C ASN A 61 -16.24 4.92 9.14
N GLU A 62 -16.71 4.52 10.33
CA GLU A 62 -18.10 4.72 10.79
C GLU A 62 -18.47 6.20 10.78
N LYS A 63 -17.61 7.05 11.34
CA LYS A 63 -17.83 8.51 11.44
C LYS A 63 -17.36 9.27 10.19
N ARG A 64 -17.01 8.56 9.11
CA ARG A 64 -16.62 9.09 7.78
C ARG A 64 -15.43 10.06 7.82
N VAL A 65 -14.49 9.85 8.74
CA VAL A 65 -13.27 10.66 8.88
C VAL A 65 -12.23 10.21 7.85
N ARG A 66 -11.79 11.13 6.99
CA ARG A 66 -10.83 10.82 5.89
C ARG A 66 -9.36 11.02 6.31
N PHE A 67 -8.47 10.20 5.78
CA PHE A 67 -7.01 10.21 6.08
C PHE A 67 -6.11 11.19 5.30
N PRO A 68 -6.39 11.64 4.06
CA PRO A 68 -5.39 12.39 3.25
C PRO A 68 -4.83 13.69 3.86
N LYS A 69 -5.50 14.26 4.87
CA LYS A 69 -5.09 15.47 5.59
C LYS A 69 -4.72 15.21 7.06
N LEU A 70 -4.55 13.94 7.45
CA LEU A 70 -3.97 13.58 8.73
C LEU A 70 -2.50 14.00 8.75
N ARG A 71 -2.10 14.77 9.78
CA ARG A 71 -0.74 15.31 9.92
C ARG A 71 0.10 14.49 10.89
N SER A 72 -0.31 14.45 12.16
CA SER A 72 0.44 13.80 13.22
C SER A 72 -0.50 13.20 14.29
N LEU A 73 -0.04 12.13 14.93
CA LEU A 73 -0.65 11.53 16.11
C LEU A 73 0.15 11.91 17.35
N PHE A 74 -0.45 12.62 18.29
CA PHE A 74 0.16 13.06 19.54
C PHE A 74 -0.25 12.10 20.67
N MET A 75 0.58 11.09 20.90
CA MET A 75 0.33 10.07 21.93
C MET A 75 0.47 10.69 23.33
N THR A 76 -0.53 10.50 24.20
CA THR A 76 -0.51 10.99 25.59
C THR A 76 -0.13 9.88 26.57
N GLY A 77 0.20 10.26 27.81
CA GLY A 77 0.45 9.33 28.89
C GLY A 77 1.77 8.58 28.73
N ILE A 78 1.76 7.31 29.14
CA ILE A 78 2.88 6.37 29.02
C ILE A 78 2.52 5.22 28.09
N LEU A 79 3.53 4.65 27.42
CA LEU A 79 3.38 3.51 26.51
C LEU A 79 3.78 2.22 27.25
N ASP A 80 2.81 1.59 27.89
CA ASP A 80 3.01 0.44 28.80
C ASP A 80 2.01 -0.70 28.62
N ASP A 81 0.91 -0.49 27.89
CA ASP A 81 -0.14 -1.50 27.67
C ASP A 81 -0.62 -1.53 26.21
N TRP A 82 -1.15 -2.68 25.79
CA TRP A 82 -1.58 -2.87 24.40
C TRP A 82 -2.82 -2.04 24.07
N SER A 83 -3.71 -1.85 25.04
CA SER A 83 -4.97 -1.12 24.85
C SER A 83 -4.79 0.34 24.42
N LYS A 84 -3.61 0.94 24.63
CA LYS A 84 -3.27 2.30 24.17
C LYS A 84 -2.76 2.39 22.73
N ILE A 85 -2.25 1.28 22.18
CA ILE A 85 -1.51 1.26 20.90
C ILE A 85 -2.00 0.21 19.91
N GLY A 86 -2.86 -0.74 20.32
CA GLY A 86 -3.24 -1.91 19.54
C GLY A 86 -3.93 -1.60 18.21
N GLY A 87 -4.52 -0.40 18.04
CA GLY A 87 -5.07 0.06 16.77
C GLY A 87 -4.05 0.74 15.85
N LEU A 88 -2.86 1.09 16.33
CA LEU A 88 -1.86 1.82 15.56
C LEU A 88 -1.27 1.01 14.39
N PRO A 89 -0.97 -0.30 14.52
CA PRO A 89 -0.56 -1.13 13.38
C PRO A 89 -1.57 -1.08 12.23
N GLY A 90 -2.85 -1.36 12.52
CA GLY A 90 -3.92 -1.33 11.52
C GLY A 90 -4.11 0.05 10.90
N MET A 91 -4.11 1.10 11.74
CA MET A 91 -4.18 2.48 11.30
C MET A 91 -3.02 2.87 10.36
N PHE A 92 -1.79 2.47 10.68
CA PHE A 92 -0.63 2.72 9.82
C PHE A 92 -0.75 2.03 8.46
N LEU A 93 -1.13 0.75 8.43
CA LEU A 93 -1.30 0.00 7.19
C LEU A 93 -2.38 0.66 6.30
N THR A 94 -3.51 1.04 6.91
CA THR A 94 -4.60 1.75 6.23
C THR A 94 -4.16 3.12 5.68
N VAL A 95 -3.49 3.93 6.49
CA VAL A 95 -3.00 5.26 6.07
C VAL A 95 -1.93 5.13 4.99
N GLY A 96 -1.03 4.15 5.11
CA GLY A 96 0.00 3.85 4.12
C GLY A 96 -0.59 3.49 2.75
N ASP A 97 -1.59 2.59 2.74
CA ASP A 97 -2.25 2.13 1.52
C ASP A 97 -3.10 3.24 0.85
N ILE A 98 -3.66 4.18 1.64
CA ILE A 98 -4.48 5.28 1.14
C ILE A 98 -3.64 6.48 0.68
N THR A 99 -2.66 6.90 1.49
CA THR A 99 -1.98 8.20 1.30
C THR A 99 -0.65 8.08 0.58
N LYS A 100 0.01 6.90 0.64
CA LYS A 100 1.40 6.67 0.21
C LYS A 100 2.45 7.63 0.80
N LYS A 101 2.10 8.39 1.85
CA LYS A 101 3.00 9.38 2.48
C LYS A 101 3.57 8.90 3.82
N GLY A 102 2.83 8.07 4.55
CA GLY A 102 3.24 7.61 5.87
C GLY A 102 2.45 8.22 7.01
N LEU A 103 2.95 8.02 8.23
CA LEU A 103 2.33 8.44 9.48
C LEU A 103 3.39 8.96 10.45
N GLU A 104 3.18 10.16 10.99
CA GLU A 104 4.00 10.74 12.04
C GLU A 104 3.35 10.52 13.41
N VAL A 105 4.10 9.94 14.35
CA VAL A 105 3.65 9.64 15.71
C VAL A 105 4.59 10.31 16.69
N VAL A 106 4.05 11.24 17.47
CA VAL A 106 4.75 11.97 18.54
C VAL A 106 4.56 11.22 19.85
N VAL A 107 5.66 10.88 20.51
CA VAL A 107 5.68 9.98 21.69
C VAL A 107 6.50 10.54 22.85
N ASN A 108 6.29 9.96 24.03
CA ASN A 108 7.04 10.29 25.25
C ASN A 108 8.52 9.88 25.19
N SER A 109 8.81 8.74 24.57
CA SER A 109 10.14 8.15 24.46
C SER A 109 10.32 7.47 23.11
N SER A 110 11.20 8.02 22.29
CA SER A 110 11.59 7.40 21.01
C SER A 110 12.15 5.99 21.22
N LYS A 111 12.87 5.75 22.33
CA LYS A 111 13.45 4.44 22.67
C LYS A 111 12.39 3.36 22.78
N ILE A 112 11.37 3.60 23.59
CA ILE A 112 10.27 2.63 23.80
C ILE A 112 9.44 2.47 22.54
N ALA A 113 9.14 3.56 21.83
CA ALA A 113 8.38 3.48 20.60
C ALA A 113 9.08 2.63 19.53
N HIS A 114 10.40 2.76 19.35
CA HIS A 114 11.15 1.90 18.42
C HIS A 114 11.20 0.44 18.88
N TYR A 115 11.24 0.18 20.19
CA TYR A 115 11.12 -1.18 20.72
C TYR A 115 9.75 -1.78 20.39
N ILE A 116 8.66 -1.06 20.68
CA ILE A 116 7.28 -1.45 20.36
C ILE A 116 7.14 -1.75 18.87
N VAL A 117 7.55 -0.83 18.00
CA VAL A 117 7.48 -1.02 16.54
C VAL A 117 8.32 -2.21 16.10
N ALA A 118 9.51 -2.41 16.67
CA ALA A 118 10.32 -3.59 16.38
C ALA A 118 9.62 -4.90 16.77
N THR A 119 8.76 -4.93 17.80
CA THR A 119 7.98 -6.14 18.12
C THR A 119 7.05 -6.54 16.96
N TRP A 120 6.61 -5.59 16.13
CA TRP A 120 5.66 -5.80 15.03
C TRP A 120 6.27 -6.32 13.71
N ARG A 121 7.60 -6.46 13.67
CA ARG A 121 8.40 -6.82 12.48
C ARG A 121 7.91 -8.01 11.65
N TYR A 122 7.15 -8.92 12.24
CA TYR A 122 6.62 -10.09 11.54
C TYR A 122 5.34 -9.83 10.76
N PHE A 123 4.61 -8.75 11.07
CA PHE A 123 3.25 -8.54 10.58
C PHE A 123 2.95 -7.08 10.15
N VAL A 124 3.89 -6.16 10.37
CA VAL A 124 3.81 -4.78 9.86
C VAL A 124 5.00 -4.52 8.93
N PHE A 125 4.71 -4.39 7.64
CA PHE A 125 5.71 -4.07 6.61
C PHE A 125 5.07 -3.28 5.47
N ARG A 126 5.71 -2.19 5.05
CA ARG A 126 5.28 -1.38 3.90
C ARG A 126 6.46 -0.73 3.19
N LYS A 127 6.54 -0.90 1.86
CA LYS A 127 7.53 -0.21 1.01
C LYS A 127 7.01 1.15 0.57
N GLY A 128 7.87 2.16 0.53
CA GLY A 128 7.56 3.51 0.05
C GLY A 128 6.66 4.34 0.99
N VAL A 129 6.54 3.94 2.25
CA VAL A 129 5.71 4.60 3.26
C VAL A 129 6.57 4.85 4.50
N GLU A 130 6.61 6.09 5.00
CA GLU A 130 7.40 6.43 6.20
C GLU A 130 6.59 6.19 7.48
N PHE A 131 7.15 5.47 8.45
CA PHE A 131 6.65 5.45 9.84
C PHE A 131 7.56 6.32 10.69
N ARG A 132 7.15 7.57 10.94
CA ARG A 132 8.01 8.57 11.56
C ARG A 132 7.73 8.67 13.05
N ILE A 133 8.68 8.27 13.88
CA ILE A 133 8.62 8.39 15.34
C ILE A 133 9.32 9.68 15.75
N VAL A 134 8.59 10.58 16.39
CA VAL A 134 9.11 11.87 16.89
C VAL A 134 9.02 11.88 18.41
N GLU A 135 10.12 12.18 19.10
CA GLU A 135 10.08 12.36 20.56
C GLU A 135 9.67 13.79 20.90
N GLY A 136 8.61 13.96 21.70
CA GLY A 136 8.12 15.28 22.11
C GLY A 136 9.04 16.01 23.09
N LYS A 137 10.17 16.57 22.61
CA LYS A 137 11.12 17.33 23.44
C LYS A 137 11.01 18.84 23.30
N SER A 138 10.46 19.32 22.20
CA SER A 138 10.39 20.75 21.86
C SER A 138 9.05 21.07 21.21
N PRO A 139 8.59 22.34 21.26
CA PRO A 139 7.38 22.75 20.58
C PRO A 139 7.39 22.38 19.09
N ILE A 140 6.31 21.77 18.62
CA ILE A 140 6.11 21.36 17.22
C ILE A 140 5.19 22.39 16.57
N VAL A 141 5.71 23.11 15.58
CA VAL A 141 4.95 24.13 14.84
C VAL A 141 4.54 23.56 13.48
N ASP A 142 3.23 23.50 13.22
CA ASP A 142 2.66 23.13 11.93
C ASP A 142 1.64 24.18 11.48
N GLY A 143 2.01 24.98 10.49
CA GLY A 143 1.20 26.09 9.98
C GLY A 143 0.88 27.12 11.06
N LYS A 144 -0.38 27.18 11.47
CA LYS A 144 -0.91 28.14 12.46
C LYS A 144 -1.11 27.51 13.84
N ILE A 145 -0.67 26.27 14.04
CA ILE A 145 -0.80 25.53 15.30
C ILE A 145 0.60 25.28 15.85
N THR A 146 0.75 25.48 17.16
CA THR A 146 1.95 25.09 17.92
C THR A 146 1.54 24.12 19.01
N VAL A 147 2.05 22.89 18.96
CA VAL A 147 1.84 21.87 19.99
C VAL A 147 3.07 21.79 20.89
N VAL A 148 2.90 22.16 22.15
CA VAL A 148 3.97 22.17 23.16
C VAL A 148 3.88 20.87 23.97
N PRO A 149 4.86 19.95 23.86
CA PRO A 149 4.88 18.74 24.67
C PRO A 149 5.27 19.06 26.13
N VAL A 150 4.56 18.45 27.08
CA VAL A 150 4.77 18.59 28.52
C VAL A 150 4.99 17.20 29.13
N LYS A 151 6.20 16.94 29.61
CA LYS A 151 6.58 15.66 30.22
C LYS A 151 6.51 15.76 31.75
N ILE A 152 5.66 14.96 32.38
CA ILE A 152 5.55 14.87 33.85
C ILE A 152 6.13 13.53 34.31
N GLY A 153 7.26 13.57 35.01
CA GLY A 153 7.87 12.37 35.60
C GLY A 153 7.12 11.91 36.86
N ASN A 154 7.27 10.63 37.19
CA ASN A 154 6.97 10.15 38.54
C ASN A 154 8.17 10.40 39.47
N SER A 155 7.97 10.22 40.77
CA SER A 155 8.97 10.48 41.81
C SER A 155 10.07 9.39 41.95
N ALA A 156 10.24 8.51 40.95
CA ALA A 156 11.13 7.36 41.06
C ALA A 156 12.56 7.63 40.60
N ASP A 157 13.52 7.24 41.44
CA ASP A 157 14.96 7.49 41.27
C ASP A 157 15.66 6.19 40.83
N ARG A 158 15.77 5.95 39.51
CA ARG A 158 16.63 4.89 38.95
C ARG A 158 17.33 5.38 37.69
N THR A 159 18.62 5.09 37.61
CA THR A 159 19.45 5.44 36.45
C THR A 159 19.70 4.20 35.58
N VAL A 160 19.28 4.26 34.31
CA VAL A 160 19.69 3.29 33.28
C VAL A 160 21.04 3.73 32.71
N ASP A 161 21.92 2.79 32.36
CA ASP A 161 23.15 3.10 31.63
C ASP A 161 22.82 3.75 30.27
N THR A 162 23.13 5.04 30.16
CA THR A 162 22.78 5.87 28.99
C THR A 162 23.54 5.45 27.74
N LEU A 163 24.77 4.94 27.87
CA LEU A 163 25.59 4.51 26.74
C LEU A 163 24.98 3.25 26.10
N ILE A 164 24.66 2.25 26.92
CA ILE A 164 24.05 0.99 26.47
C ILE A 164 22.67 1.27 25.86
N SER A 165 21.86 2.07 26.56
CA SER A 165 20.52 2.46 26.12
C SER A 165 20.53 3.18 24.75
N ASN A 166 21.48 4.09 24.52
CA ASN A 166 21.61 4.80 23.23
C ASN A 166 22.11 3.89 22.11
N LYS A 167 23.03 2.97 22.40
CA LYS A 167 23.49 1.97 21.41
C LYS A 167 22.33 1.08 20.96
N ILE A 168 21.58 0.51 21.90
CA ILE A 168 20.41 -0.32 21.59
C ILE A 168 19.38 0.47 20.79
N HIS A 169 19.12 1.73 21.16
CA HIS A 169 18.20 2.58 20.42
C HIS A 169 18.60 2.73 18.95
N THR A 170 19.88 2.95 18.67
CA THR A 170 20.41 3.05 17.30
C THR A 170 20.23 1.73 16.52
N GLN A 171 20.46 0.59 17.19
CA GLN A 171 20.26 -0.72 16.57
C GLN A 171 18.80 -0.99 16.24
N LEU A 172 17.87 -0.56 17.10
CA LEU A 172 16.44 -0.67 16.83
C LEU A 172 15.99 0.26 15.70
N GLN A 173 16.54 1.48 15.60
CA GLN A 173 16.29 2.36 14.45
C GLN A 173 16.71 1.71 13.12
N LYS A 174 17.88 1.06 13.10
CA LYS A 174 18.33 0.26 11.94
C LYS A 174 17.34 -0.87 11.63
N LEU A 175 16.89 -1.62 12.65
CA LEU A 175 15.92 -2.69 12.50
C LEU A 175 14.59 -2.20 11.92
N THR A 176 13.99 -1.16 12.53
CA THR A 176 12.70 -0.61 12.08
C THR A 176 12.80 0.03 10.69
N SER A 177 13.97 0.54 10.30
CA SER A 177 14.17 1.06 8.93
C SER A 177 14.01 -0.01 7.84
N LEU A 178 14.29 -1.28 8.15
CA LEU A 178 14.06 -2.40 7.23
C LEU A 178 12.59 -2.80 7.13
N MET A 179 11.75 -2.41 8.09
CA MET A 179 10.30 -2.66 8.06
C MET A 179 9.58 -1.68 7.10
N PHE A 180 10.17 -0.50 6.91
CA PHE A 180 9.58 0.61 6.14
C PHE A 180 10.55 1.19 5.09
N PRO A 181 11.08 0.37 4.16
CA PRO A 181 12.05 0.85 3.20
C PRO A 181 11.42 1.85 2.22
N LEU A 182 12.04 3.03 2.06
CA LEU A 182 11.57 4.07 1.13
C LEU A 182 11.94 3.78 -0.34
N ASP A 183 12.99 2.98 -0.56
CA ASP A 183 13.41 2.59 -1.91
C ASP A 183 12.41 1.60 -2.52
N THR A 184 11.74 2.04 -3.59
CA THR A 184 10.76 1.25 -4.35
C THR A 184 11.31 0.77 -5.70
N SER A 185 12.61 0.94 -5.98
CA SER A 185 13.24 0.54 -7.25
C SER A 185 12.97 -0.91 -7.65
N LYS A 186 12.87 -1.82 -6.67
CA LYS A 186 12.51 -3.23 -6.87
C LYS A 186 11.02 -3.50 -7.01
N VAL A 187 10.13 -2.57 -6.68
CA VAL A 187 8.65 -2.73 -6.77
C VAL A 187 8.14 -2.57 -8.21
N ASN A 188 8.96 -2.01 -9.11
CA ASN A 188 8.68 -1.91 -10.54
C ASN A 188 9.35 -3.03 -11.36
N SER A 189 9.82 -4.11 -10.74
CA SER A 189 10.35 -5.26 -11.48
C SER A 189 9.21 -6.13 -12.01
N ASP A 190 9.42 -6.82 -13.13
CA ASP A 190 8.46 -7.77 -13.71
C ASP A 190 8.22 -9.03 -12.84
N ASP A 191 8.77 -9.05 -11.62
CA ASP A 191 8.64 -10.14 -10.65
C ASP A 191 7.34 -9.97 -9.84
N PRO A 192 6.37 -10.90 -9.92
CA PRO A 192 5.15 -10.87 -9.14
C PRO A 192 5.38 -10.83 -7.61
N GLU A 193 6.51 -11.35 -7.12
CA GLU A 193 6.87 -11.30 -5.70
C GLU A 193 7.33 -9.89 -5.24
N SER A 194 7.60 -8.97 -6.16
CA SER A 194 8.02 -7.61 -5.80
C SER A 194 6.93 -6.78 -5.11
N TYR A 195 5.67 -7.15 -5.34
CA TYR A 195 4.45 -6.53 -4.79
C TYR A 195 4.03 -7.10 -3.44
N THR A 196 4.80 -8.03 -2.84
CA THR A 196 4.43 -8.61 -1.55
C THR A 196 4.46 -7.57 -0.43
N SER A 197 3.38 -7.55 0.35
CA SER A 197 3.25 -6.77 1.59
C SER A 197 3.88 -7.46 2.80
N ASP A 198 4.42 -8.67 2.61
CA ASP A 198 5.10 -9.46 3.62
C ASP A 198 6.62 -9.26 3.55
N PRO A 199 7.33 -9.28 4.69
CA PRO A 199 8.79 -9.32 4.69
C PRO A 199 9.27 -10.63 4.04
N SER A 200 10.41 -10.57 3.34
CA SER A 200 11.00 -11.77 2.76
C SER A 200 11.44 -12.74 3.86
N THR A 201 11.39 -14.04 3.58
CA THR A 201 11.72 -15.08 4.58
C THR A 201 13.18 -15.06 5.01
N ASP A 202 14.05 -14.38 4.28
CA ASP A 202 15.47 -14.16 4.58
C ASP A 202 15.77 -12.76 5.14
N ALA A 203 14.74 -11.93 5.35
CA ALA A 203 14.93 -10.57 5.83
C ALA A 203 15.59 -10.55 7.21
N LEU A 204 16.66 -9.77 7.34
CA LEU A 204 17.49 -9.75 8.55
C LEU A 204 16.69 -9.35 9.81
N HIS A 205 15.79 -8.38 9.70
CA HIS A 205 15.02 -7.84 10.82
C HIS A 205 14.07 -8.87 11.44
N VAL A 206 13.43 -9.74 10.64
CA VAL A 206 12.51 -10.75 11.18
C VAL A 206 13.23 -11.85 11.96
N HIS A 207 14.52 -12.08 11.71
CA HIS A 207 15.30 -13.10 12.42
C HIS A 207 16.13 -12.54 13.57
N THR A 208 15.86 -11.31 14.02
CA THR A 208 16.62 -10.69 15.10
C THR A 208 15.93 -10.88 16.46
N LYS A 209 16.72 -11.30 17.45
CA LYS A 209 16.31 -11.34 18.85
C LYS A 209 16.42 -9.94 19.46
N LEU A 210 15.30 -9.41 19.96
CA LEU A 210 15.30 -8.10 20.61
C LEU A 210 16.01 -8.16 21.98
N PRO A 211 16.69 -7.08 22.39
CA PRO A 211 17.30 -6.99 23.72
C PRO A 211 16.24 -6.85 24.82
N LEU A 212 16.63 -7.04 26.08
CA LEU A 212 15.74 -6.79 27.22
C LEU A 212 15.41 -5.30 27.28
N VAL A 213 14.11 -4.96 27.40
CA VAL A 213 13.67 -3.57 27.40
C VAL A 213 14.17 -2.79 28.63
N SER A 214 14.43 -3.49 29.74
CA SER A 214 15.07 -2.96 30.94
C SER A 214 16.47 -2.38 30.71
N LEU A 215 17.17 -2.79 29.64
CA LEU A 215 18.46 -2.20 29.24
C LEU A 215 18.30 -0.84 28.55
N MET A 216 17.08 -0.49 28.11
CA MET A 216 16.80 0.74 27.40
C MET A 216 16.14 1.78 28.31
N VAL A 217 15.01 1.39 28.93
CA VAL A 217 14.17 2.25 29.77
C VAL A 217 13.48 1.36 30.80
N SER A 218 13.41 1.80 32.05
CA SER A 218 12.49 1.19 33.02
C SER A 218 11.10 1.77 32.80
N ALA A 219 10.07 0.95 32.65
CA ALA A 219 8.70 1.44 32.48
C ALA A 219 8.27 2.38 33.63
N SER A 220 8.78 2.13 34.84
CA SER A 220 8.62 2.99 36.02
C SER A 220 9.31 4.35 35.95
N LEU A 221 9.98 4.70 34.84
CA LEU A 221 10.68 5.98 34.65
C LEU A 221 10.14 6.77 33.44
N GLN A 222 9.11 6.24 32.77
CA GLN A 222 8.50 6.94 31.64
C GLN A 222 7.81 8.22 32.14
N PRO A 223 8.15 9.42 31.65
CA PRO A 223 7.30 10.56 31.94
C PRO A 223 5.96 10.40 31.21
N SER A 224 4.87 10.79 31.88
CA SER A 224 3.57 10.99 31.23
C SER A 224 3.69 12.15 30.24
N MET A 225 3.32 11.90 28.99
CA MET A 225 3.28 12.92 27.94
C MET A 225 1.93 13.63 27.89
N ASN A 226 1.99 14.95 27.89
CA ASN A 226 0.85 15.86 27.87
C ASN A 226 1.10 16.93 26.80
N TYR A 227 0.07 17.69 26.44
CA TYR A 227 0.21 18.72 25.39
C TYR A 227 -0.50 20.02 25.74
N ILE A 228 0.11 21.14 25.37
CA ILE A 228 -0.54 22.45 25.29
C ILE A 228 -0.59 22.87 23.83
N VAL A 229 -1.78 23.07 23.29
CA VAL A 229 -2.02 23.52 21.92
C VAL A 229 -2.25 25.02 21.91
N LYS A 230 -1.42 25.73 21.16
CA LYS A 230 -1.49 27.18 20.93
C LYS A 230 -1.81 27.45 19.46
N PHE A 231 -2.45 28.58 19.21
CA PHE A 231 -2.85 29.01 17.87
C PHE A 231 -2.21 30.35 17.54
N ALA A 232 -1.78 30.52 16.28
CA ALA A 232 -1.33 31.80 15.80
C ALA A 232 -2.47 32.85 15.90
N PRO A 233 -2.17 34.08 16.34
CA PRO A 233 -3.17 35.14 16.43
C PRO A 233 -3.87 35.37 15.08
N ILE A 234 -5.18 35.56 15.11
CA ILE A 234 -5.93 35.95 13.93
C ILE A 234 -5.66 37.43 13.66
N ARG A 235 -5.31 37.70 12.41
CA ARG A 235 -5.10 39.06 11.93
C ARG A 235 -6.36 39.91 12.16
N GLY A 236 -6.18 41.12 12.69
CA GLY A 236 -7.28 42.07 12.86
C GLY A 236 -7.97 42.45 11.55
N LYS A 237 -9.16 43.03 11.65
CA LYS A 237 -9.94 43.47 10.48
C LYS A 237 -9.22 44.66 9.80
N PHE A 238 -9.02 44.58 8.49
CA PHE A 238 -8.47 45.69 7.71
C PHE A 238 -9.51 46.81 7.58
N ASN A 239 -9.08 48.04 7.77
CA ASN A 239 -9.91 49.24 7.63
C ASN A 239 -9.66 49.89 6.26
N PRO A 240 -10.43 49.54 5.21
CA PRO A 240 -10.22 50.07 3.87
C PRO A 240 -10.47 51.58 3.81
N LYS A 241 -11.39 52.12 4.62
CA LYS A 241 -11.66 53.57 4.65
C LYS A 241 -10.42 54.32 5.12
N ARG A 242 -9.79 53.87 6.21
CA ARG A 242 -8.57 54.47 6.75
C ARG A 242 -7.39 54.37 5.78
N ALA A 243 -7.24 53.23 5.11
CA ALA A 243 -6.19 53.07 4.09
C ALA A 243 -6.37 54.04 2.91
N ILE A 244 -7.60 54.28 2.46
CA ILE A 244 -7.91 55.26 1.40
C ILE A 244 -7.60 56.68 1.88
N GLU A 245 -7.96 57.03 3.12
CA GLU A 245 -7.66 58.33 3.72
C GLU A 245 -6.16 58.61 3.81
N LEU A 246 -5.36 57.57 4.11
CA LEU A 246 -3.89 57.64 4.13
C LEU A 246 -3.27 57.59 2.73
N GLY A 247 -4.07 57.68 1.67
CA GLY A 247 -3.60 57.75 0.29
C GLY A 247 -3.09 56.42 -0.27
N VAL A 248 -3.37 55.28 0.37
CA VAL A 248 -2.92 53.96 -0.11
C VAL A 248 -3.68 53.57 -1.38
N PRO A 249 -2.99 53.17 -2.47
CA PRO A 249 -3.64 52.66 -3.67
C PRO A 249 -4.53 51.43 -3.38
N GLN A 250 -5.74 51.39 -3.93
CA GLN A 250 -6.58 50.20 -3.80
C GLN A 250 -6.02 49.03 -4.63
N GLY A 251 -6.18 47.80 -4.15
CA GLY A 251 -5.70 46.59 -4.82
C GLY A 251 -4.47 45.99 -4.15
N ARG A 252 -3.35 45.85 -4.88
CA ARG A 252 -2.14 45.16 -4.41
C ARG A 252 -1.60 45.73 -3.10
N SER A 253 -1.59 47.06 -2.95
CA SER A 253 -1.12 47.75 -1.74
C SER A 253 -1.97 47.42 -0.50
N PHE A 254 -3.28 47.18 -0.64
CA PHE A 254 -4.10 46.71 0.47
C PHE A 254 -3.69 45.31 0.89
N ALA A 255 -3.48 44.41 -0.09
CA ALA A 255 -3.03 43.06 0.19
C ALA A 255 -1.68 43.05 0.92
N GLN A 256 -0.73 43.92 0.52
CA GLN A 256 0.58 44.08 1.17
C GLN A 256 0.47 44.55 2.62
N LEU A 257 -0.29 45.62 2.90
CA LEU A 257 -0.57 46.07 4.28
C LEU A 257 -1.18 44.96 5.12
N THR A 258 -2.08 44.19 4.52
CA THR A 258 -2.72 43.09 5.23
C THR A 258 -1.80 41.87 5.44
N LYS A 259 -0.66 41.79 4.75
CA LYS A 259 0.39 40.78 4.96
C LYS A 259 1.47 41.23 5.96
N GLY A 260 1.36 42.45 6.50
CA GLY A 260 2.34 43.02 7.41
C GLY A 260 3.42 43.85 6.71
N GLU A 261 3.31 44.09 5.40
CA GLU A 261 4.26 44.91 4.64
C GLU A 261 3.82 46.37 4.66
N ALA A 262 4.74 47.31 4.91
CA ALA A 262 4.47 48.73 4.78
C ALA A 262 4.34 49.12 3.30
N VAL A 263 3.49 50.09 2.98
CA VAL A 263 3.25 50.53 1.60
C VAL A 263 3.29 52.04 1.49
N GLU A 264 3.97 52.53 0.45
CA GLU A 264 4.01 53.95 0.11
C GLU A 264 2.66 54.43 -0.43
N SER A 265 2.17 55.54 0.11
CA SER A 265 0.94 56.19 -0.31
C SER A 265 1.13 56.98 -1.61
N LYS A 266 0.02 57.41 -2.22
CA LYS A 266 0.04 58.34 -3.36
C LYS A 266 0.68 59.70 -3.05
N THR A 267 0.86 60.03 -1.77
CA THR A 267 1.52 61.26 -1.32
C THR A 267 3.00 61.05 -0.99
N GLY A 268 3.54 59.84 -1.17
CA GLY A 268 4.93 59.50 -0.89
C GLY A 268 5.21 59.15 0.58
N GLU A 269 4.18 59.00 1.41
CA GLU A 269 4.32 58.66 2.83
C GLU A 269 4.20 57.14 3.04
N MET A 270 5.05 56.56 3.90
CA MET A 270 4.95 55.15 4.25
C MET A 270 3.80 54.90 5.21
N VAL A 271 2.86 54.05 4.79
CA VAL A 271 1.76 53.56 5.63
C VAL A 271 2.13 52.20 6.17
N TYR A 272 2.03 52.04 7.49
CA TYR A 272 2.34 50.79 8.19
C TYR A 272 1.05 50.01 8.53
N PRO A 273 1.11 48.67 8.60
CA PRO A 273 -0.07 47.84 8.87
C PRO A 273 -0.85 48.24 10.12
N ASP A 274 -0.19 48.60 11.22
CA ASP A 274 -0.81 49.00 12.49
C ASP A 274 -1.71 50.24 12.36
N GLN A 275 -1.49 51.08 11.34
CA GLN A 275 -2.32 52.28 11.09
C GLN A 275 -3.66 51.95 10.42
N VAL A 276 -3.79 50.76 9.82
CA VAL A 276 -4.94 50.35 8.99
C VAL A 276 -5.52 48.99 9.37
N MET A 277 -4.87 48.26 10.27
CA MET A 277 -5.29 46.97 10.79
C MET A 277 -5.86 47.12 12.21
N GLY A 278 -6.96 46.44 12.52
CA GLY A 278 -7.40 46.28 13.91
C GLY A 278 -6.42 45.45 14.74
N ALA A 279 -6.58 45.48 16.07
CA ALA A 279 -5.77 44.66 16.98
C ALA A 279 -5.89 43.15 16.64
N PRO A 280 -4.81 42.36 16.79
CA PRO A 280 -4.86 40.92 16.58
C PRO A 280 -5.80 40.27 17.58
N LEU A 281 -6.56 39.28 17.11
CA LEU A 281 -7.47 38.49 17.94
C LEU A 281 -6.77 37.21 18.37
N TYR A 282 -6.74 36.97 19.67
CA TYR A 282 -6.10 35.79 20.25
C TYR A 282 -7.13 34.69 20.50
N LEU A 283 -6.68 33.45 20.35
CA LEU A 283 -7.48 32.26 20.58
C LEU A 283 -7.10 31.64 21.93
N PRO A 284 -8.06 31.13 22.70
CA PRO A 284 -7.76 30.38 23.90
C PRO A 284 -6.89 29.16 23.59
N ARG A 285 -5.97 28.82 24.50
CA ARG A 285 -5.17 27.59 24.39
C ARG A 285 -5.94 26.39 24.93
N VAL A 286 -5.53 25.21 24.47
CA VAL A 286 -6.11 23.93 24.89
C VAL A 286 -5.04 23.07 25.56
N ALA A 287 -5.35 22.47 26.71
CA ALA A 287 -4.47 21.49 27.34
C ALA A 287 -5.05 20.07 27.22
N VAL A 288 -4.18 19.09 27.02
CA VAL A 288 -4.49 17.67 27.08
C VAL A 288 -3.59 17.06 28.15
N ILE A 289 -4.18 16.74 29.29
CA ILE A 289 -3.51 16.24 30.50
C ILE A 289 -3.84 14.76 30.65
N ASP A 290 -2.82 13.92 30.77
CA ASP A 290 -2.95 12.48 30.98
C ASP A 290 -2.25 12.12 32.29
N ILE A 291 -3.03 11.62 33.24
CA ILE A 291 -2.57 11.16 34.56
C ILE A 291 -2.75 9.64 34.58
N PRO A 292 -1.73 8.85 34.24
CA PRO A 292 -1.90 7.41 34.01
C PRO A 292 -2.33 6.64 35.25
N ASN A 293 -1.86 7.07 36.42
CA ASN A 293 -2.05 6.41 37.71
C ASN A 293 -1.65 7.38 38.86
N ASN A 294 -1.87 6.98 40.11
CA ASN A 294 -1.65 7.82 41.29
C ASN A 294 -0.19 8.27 41.47
N SER A 295 0.78 7.55 40.90
CA SER A 295 2.20 7.94 40.98
C SER A 295 2.54 9.22 40.20
N TYR A 296 1.69 9.62 39.24
CA TYR A 296 1.84 10.87 38.47
C TYR A 296 0.96 12.01 39.00
N LEU A 297 -0.01 11.72 39.87
CA LEU A 297 -1.03 12.68 40.30
C LEU A 297 -0.38 13.91 40.93
N LYS A 298 0.35 13.73 42.03
CA LYS A 298 0.99 14.84 42.77
C LYS A 298 1.89 15.70 41.86
N SER A 299 2.79 15.06 41.12
CA SER A 299 3.71 15.76 40.20
C SER A 299 2.98 16.51 39.10
N THR A 300 1.80 16.06 38.69
CA THR A 300 0.97 16.77 37.70
C THR A 300 0.34 18.01 38.30
N LEU A 301 -0.32 17.88 39.47
CA LEU A 301 -1.05 18.99 40.12
C LEU A 301 -0.13 20.12 40.60
N GLU A 302 1.09 19.77 41.02
CA GLU A 302 2.09 20.72 41.54
C GLU A 302 2.98 21.32 40.44
N SER A 303 2.91 20.83 39.20
CA SER A 303 3.82 21.27 38.14
C SER A 303 3.60 22.74 37.77
N PRO A 304 4.64 23.60 37.83
CA PRO A 304 4.51 25.01 37.46
C PRO A 304 4.34 25.21 35.95
N VAL A 305 4.62 24.20 35.13
CA VAL A 305 4.56 24.27 33.65
C VAL A 305 3.17 24.65 33.13
N TRP A 306 2.11 24.37 33.87
CA TRP A 306 0.76 24.71 33.45
C TRP A 306 0.51 26.23 33.46
N PHE A 307 1.19 26.95 34.37
CA PHE A 307 0.90 28.35 34.68
C PHE A 307 2.12 29.29 34.61
N SER A 308 3.26 28.85 34.08
CA SER A 308 4.47 29.70 33.95
C SER A 308 4.33 30.80 32.88
N ASP A 309 5.03 31.93 33.05
CA ASP A 309 4.96 33.12 32.17
C ASP A 309 5.36 32.82 30.70
N GLU A 310 6.25 31.86 30.43
CA GLU A 310 6.56 31.40 29.06
C GLU A 310 5.37 30.70 28.36
N HIS A 311 4.35 30.34 29.13
CA HIS A 311 3.17 29.63 28.68
C HIS A 311 1.88 30.45 28.82
N VAL A 312 1.87 31.50 29.65
CA VAL A 312 0.70 32.33 29.95
C VAL A 312 0.91 33.78 29.51
N ASN A 313 0.44 34.13 28.30
CA ASN A 313 0.15 35.53 27.98
C ASN A 313 -1.26 35.86 28.51
N GLU A 314 -1.48 37.03 29.12
CA GLU A 314 -2.83 37.46 29.58
C GLU A 314 -3.89 37.36 28.47
N ARG A 315 -3.47 37.43 27.20
CA ARG A 315 -4.31 37.36 26.00
C ARG A 315 -4.56 35.94 25.47
N GLU A 316 -3.83 34.93 25.96
CA GLU A 316 -3.91 33.51 25.53
C GLU A 316 -4.19 32.62 26.75
N GLN A 317 -5.30 32.86 27.45
CA GLN A 317 -5.72 32.03 28.59
C GLN A 317 -6.22 30.64 28.13
N TYR A 318 -6.26 29.67 29.05
CA TYR A 318 -6.88 28.37 28.76
C TYR A 318 -8.38 28.53 28.55
N GLY A 319 -8.90 27.95 27.47
CA GLY A 319 -10.35 27.86 27.24
C GLY A 319 -10.90 26.43 27.34
N LEU A 320 -10.02 25.42 27.23
CA LEU A 320 -10.40 24.01 27.25
C LEU A 320 -9.27 23.15 27.82
N VAL A 321 -9.61 22.22 28.70
CA VAL A 321 -8.70 21.22 29.26
C VAL A 321 -9.33 19.84 29.21
N TYR A 322 -8.68 18.90 28.52
CA TYR A 322 -8.99 17.49 28.58
C TYR A 322 -8.19 16.82 29.69
N HIS A 323 -8.85 16.03 30.53
CA HIS A 323 -8.26 15.25 31.63
C HIS A 323 -8.46 13.76 31.36
N PHE A 324 -7.42 13.07 30.90
CA PHE A 324 -7.41 11.63 30.72
C PHE A 324 -6.86 10.98 32.00
N LEU A 325 -7.76 10.41 32.80
CA LEU A 325 -7.43 9.91 34.12
C LEU A 325 -7.41 8.38 34.10
N GLY A 326 -6.32 7.82 34.64
CA GLY A 326 -6.22 6.39 34.90
C GLY A 326 -7.29 5.88 35.88
N PRO A 327 -7.64 4.58 35.84
CA PRO A 327 -8.75 4.04 36.63
C PRO A 327 -8.59 4.18 38.15
N GLU A 328 -7.36 4.33 38.62
CA GLU A 328 -7.03 4.46 40.05
C GLU A 328 -6.96 5.91 40.54
N VAL A 329 -7.05 6.90 39.64
CA VAL A 329 -6.94 8.32 39.98
C VAL A 329 -8.28 8.83 40.49
N ASP A 330 -8.35 9.18 41.77
CA ASP A 330 -9.57 9.73 42.35
C ASP A 330 -9.76 11.21 41.96
N TYR A 331 -10.65 11.44 40.99
CA TYR A 331 -11.03 12.78 40.51
C TYR A 331 -11.87 13.58 41.52
N LYS A 332 -12.28 12.98 42.65
CA LYS A 332 -13.03 13.68 43.71
C LYS A 332 -12.13 14.26 44.81
N LEU A 333 -10.82 14.05 44.72
CA LEU A 333 -9.86 14.60 45.67
C LEU A 333 -9.95 16.13 45.74
N PHE A 334 -9.81 16.67 46.95
CA PHE A 334 -9.82 18.10 47.19
C PHE A 334 -8.72 18.81 46.40
N GLU A 335 -7.50 18.24 46.40
CA GLU A 335 -6.34 18.77 45.69
C GLU A 335 -6.52 18.76 44.16
N TYR A 336 -7.28 17.80 43.64
CA TYR A 336 -7.61 17.75 42.20
C TYR A 336 -8.63 18.84 41.83
N ASN A 337 -9.64 19.06 42.67
CA ASN A 337 -10.58 20.17 42.49
C ASN A 337 -9.87 21.53 42.60
N GLU A 338 -8.98 21.73 43.58
CA GLU A 338 -8.15 22.92 43.67
C GLU A 338 -7.28 23.13 42.41
N PHE A 339 -6.79 22.05 41.81
CA PHE A 339 -6.04 22.13 40.56
C PHE A 339 -6.92 22.58 39.39
N ILE A 340 -8.16 22.07 39.28
CA ILE A 340 -9.15 22.53 38.30
C ILE A 340 -9.46 24.02 38.50
N GLU A 341 -9.66 24.46 39.74
CA GLU A 341 -9.99 25.86 40.08
C GLU A 341 -8.87 26.87 39.77
N LYS A 342 -7.62 26.43 39.56
CA LYS A 342 -6.51 27.29 39.12
C LYS A 342 -6.64 27.73 37.66
N PHE A 343 -7.43 27.02 36.84
CA PHE A 343 -7.70 27.41 35.46
C PHE A 343 -8.71 28.59 35.41
N PRO A 344 -8.73 29.36 34.31
CA PRO A 344 -9.69 30.47 34.17
C PRO A 344 -11.13 30.04 34.40
N HIS A 345 -11.93 30.89 35.03
CA HIS A 345 -13.33 30.60 35.39
C HIS A 345 -14.27 30.31 34.21
N ASN A 346 -13.87 30.66 32.98
CA ASN A 346 -14.59 30.39 31.72
C ASN A 346 -14.00 29.20 30.94
N CYS A 347 -13.05 28.47 31.53
CA CYS A 347 -12.42 27.32 30.92
C CYS A 347 -13.32 26.08 31.01
N HIS A 348 -13.48 25.35 29.90
CA HIS A 348 -14.15 24.06 29.89
C HIS A 348 -13.19 22.95 30.36
N HIS A 349 -13.68 22.05 31.21
CA HIS A 349 -12.95 20.87 31.68
C HIS A 349 -13.67 19.61 31.21
N VAL A 350 -12.98 18.74 30.48
CA VAL A 350 -13.55 17.49 29.95
C VAL A 350 -12.83 16.30 30.58
N ILE A 351 -13.51 15.54 31.42
CA ILE A 351 -12.93 14.47 32.24
C ILE A 351 -13.25 13.11 31.63
N SER A 352 -12.21 12.33 31.31
CA SER A 352 -12.29 10.92 30.95
C SER A 352 -11.83 10.08 32.12
N HIS A 353 -12.77 9.37 32.76
CA HIS A 353 -12.48 8.48 33.88
C HIS A 353 -13.42 7.27 33.86
N ALA A 354 -12.92 6.10 34.28
CA ALA A 354 -13.65 4.83 34.21
C ALA A 354 -14.99 4.82 34.97
N LEU A 355 -15.16 5.70 35.96
CA LEU A 355 -16.40 5.83 36.73
C LEU A 355 -17.41 6.87 36.18
N LEU A 356 -17.04 7.64 35.15
CA LEU A 356 -17.90 8.68 34.56
C LEU A 356 -18.48 8.29 33.19
N VAL A 357 -17.82 7.35 32.50
CA VAL A 357 -18.17 6.93 31.14
C VAL A 357 -19.46 6.10 31.12
N ASN A 358 -20.24 6.27 30.05
CA ASN A 358 -21.29 5.32 29.68
C ASN A 358 -20.80 4.44 28.53
N ASP A 359 -21.14 3.15 28.59
CA ASP A 359 -20.80 2.18 27.55
C ASP A 359 -21.71 2.28 26.31
N THR A 360 -21.73 3.46 25.67
CA THR A 360 -22.56 3.75 24.49
C THR A 360 -22.10 2.98 23.25
N LEU A 361 -23.00 2.73 22.31
CA LEU A 361 -22.68 2.07 21.03
C LEU A 361 -21.78 2.96 20.15
N MET A 362 -20.63 2.45 19.73
CA MET A 362 -19.70 3.19 18.87
C MET A 362 -19.85 2.80 17.38
N HIS A 363 -20.34 1.59 17.10
CA HIS A 363 -20.50 1.04 15.74
C HIS A 363 -21.99 0.81 15.41
N GLU A 364 -22.72 1.91 15.20
CA GLU A 364 -24.17 1.93 14.97
C GLU A 364 -24.59 1.12 13.74
N THR A 365 -23.82 1.18 12.65
CA THR A 365 -24.10 0.41 11.43
C THR A 365 -24.05 -1.10 11.68
N SER A 366 -23.05 -1.56 12.44
CA SER A 366 -22.92 -2.96 12.85
C SER A 366 -24.05 -3.36 13.80
N ALA A 367 -24.39 -2.50 14.76
CA ALA A 367 -25.50 -2.71 15.70
C ALA A 367 -26.85 -2.86 14.98
N LEU A 368 -27.12 -2.01 13.99
CA LEU A 368 -28.32 -2.08 13.17
C LEU A 368 -28.39 -3.37 12.35
N THR A 369 -27.24 -3.83 11.83
CA THR A 369 -27.14 -5.10 11.12
C THR A 369 -27.52 -6.26 12.04
N VAL A 370 -27.03 -6.26 13.28
CA VAL A 370 -27.38 -7.29 14.28
C VAL A 370 -28.87 -7.24 14.65
N LEU A 371 -29.45 -6.04 14.80
CA LEU A 371 -30.90 -5.89 15.05
C LEU A 371 -31.73 -6.56 13.95
N LYS A 372 -31.37 -6.32 12.68
CA LYS A 372 -31.99 -6.95 11.51
C LYS A 372 -31.81 -8.47 11.51
N LEU A 373 -30.60 -8.95 11.79
CA LEU A 373 -30.31 -10.39 11.86
C LEU A 373 -31.05 -11.08 13.00
N LYS A 374 -31.22 -10.42 14.16
CA LYS A 374 -32.00 -10.94 15.28
C LYS A 374 -33.48 -11.06 14.94
N CYS A 375 -34.03 -10.18 14.10
CA CYS A 375 -35.41 -10.36 13.60
C CYS A 375 -35.56 -11.67 12.79
N LEU A 376 -34.53 -12.05 12.02
CA LEU A 376 -34.52 -13.25 11.19
C LEU A 376 -34.22 -14.53 11.98
N LEU A 377 -33.24 -14.45 12.89
CA LEU A 377 -32.67 -15.56 13.65
C LEU A 377 -32.59 -15.20 15.14
N LYS A 378 -33.76 -15.03 15.77
CA LYS A 378 -33.92 -14.52 17.14
C LYS A 378 -32.99 -15.16 18.17
N ASN A 379 -32.84 -16.48 18.10
CA ASN A 379 -32.07 -17.28 19.06
C ASN A 379 -30.57 -17.37 18.74
N ASN A 380 -30.11 -16.75 17.65
CA ASN A 380 -28.72 -16.80 17.21
C ASN A 380 -27.97 -15.47 17.38
N PHE A 381 -28.64 -14.42 17.86
CA PHE A 381 -28.03 -13.11 18.05
C PHE A 381 -28.48 -12.48 19.37
N ASN A 382 -27.53 -11.90 20.09
CA ASN A 382 -27.81 -10.92 21.14
C ASN A 382 -27.80 -9.53 20.51
N LEU A 383 -28.67 -8.63 20.96
CA LEU A 383 -28.42 -7.21 20.71
C LEU A 383 -27.14 -6.81 21.45
N PRO A 384 -26.24 -6.02 20.83
CA PRO A 384 -25.07 -5.49 21.52
C PRO A 384 -25.42 -4.83 22.85
N TYR A 385 -24.70 -5.19 23.91
CA TYR A 385 -24.81 -4.53 25.20
C TYR A 385 -24.42 -3.05 25.07
N TYR A 386 -25.23 -2.18 25.65
CA TYR A 386 -24.97 -0.76 25.71
C TYR A 386 -25.57 -0.14 26.97
N GLU A 387 -25.07 1.04 27.33
CA GLU A 387 -25.65 1.90 28.36
C GLU A 387 -26.12 3.21 27.73
N ASP A 388 -27.29 3.69 28.17
CA ASP A 388 -27.78 5.01 27.77
C ASP A 388 -26.81 6.10 28.24
N TYR A 389 -26.61 7.10 27.38
CA TYR A 389 -25.87 8.30 27.76
C TYR A 389 -26.63 9.08 28.84
N LYS A 390 -25.92 9.46 29.90
CA LYS A 390 -26.43 10.32 30.99
C LYS A 390 -25.51 11.52 31.16
N SER A 391 -26.02 12.74 31.01
CA SER A 391 -25.24 13.96 31.31
C SER A 391 -24.80 14.00 32.78
N LEU A 392 -23.72 14.74 33.09
CA LEU A 392 -23.35 15.01 34.48
C LEU A 392 -24.43 15.89 35.14
N GLU A 393 -25.05 15.40 36.21
CA GLU A 393 -26.04 16.16 36.99
C GLU A 393 -25.36 16.91 38.15
N GLY A 394 -25.62 18.23 38.28
CA GLY A 394 -25.27 18.99 39.49
C GLY A 394 -23.84 19.56 39.58
N GLU A 395 -23.00 19.39 38.56
CA GLU A 395 -21.67 20.02 38.47
C GLU A 395 -21.71 21.37 37.72
N SER A 396 -20.64 22.17 37.81
CA SER A 396 -20.49 23.44 37.07
C SER A 396 -20.80 23.24 35.58
N PRO A 397 -21.47 24.18 34.88
CA PRO A 397 -21.79 24.06 33.44
C PRO A 397 -20.56 23.97 32.53
N LEU A 398 -19.37 24.18 33.09
CA LEU A 398 -18.09 24.11 32.39
C LEU A 398 -17.33 22.79 32.65
N VAL A 399 -17.85 21.90 33.49
CA VAL A 399 -17.29 20.56 33.70
C VAL A 399 -18.13 19.54 32.93
N HIS A 400 -17.45 18.80 32.08
CA HIS A 400 -18.02 17.85 31.14
C HIS A 400 -17.35 16.50 31.34
N LYS A 401 -18.07 15.43 31.05
CA LYS A 401 -17.45 14.12 30.87
C LYS A 401 -17.12 13.90 29.41
N LEU A 402 -16.04 13.18 29.13
CA LEU A 402 -15.66 12.86 27.77
C LEU A 402 -16.70 11.92 27.12
N GLN A 403 -17.28 12.35 26.01
CA GLN A 403 -18.26 11.57 25.24
C GLN A 403 -17.95 11.65 23.74
N SER A 404 -18.06 10.53 23.01
CA SER A 404 -17.87 10.53 21.55
C SER A 404 -18.82 11.50 20.84
N CYS A 405 -18.33 12.12 19.75
CA CYS A 405 -19.02 13.12 18.93
C CYS A 405 -19.30 14.47 19.61
N GLN A 406 -18.96 14.64 20.90
CA GLN A 406 -18.88 15.96 21.54
C GLN A 406 -17.79 16.80 20.86
N ALA A 407 -18.12 18.05 20.53
CA ALA A 407 -17.20 18.98 19.86
C ALA A 407 -17.06 20.31 20.61
N PHE A 408 -15.88 20.91 20.52
CA PHE A 408 -15.56 22.22 21.05
C PHE A 408 -14.89 23.09 19.99
N ASP A 409 -15.54 24.18 19.63
CA ASP A 409 -15.02 25.16 18.68
C ASP A 409 -14.20 26.24 19.40
N VAL A 410 -12.97 26.44 18.95
CA VAL A 410 -12.09 27.48 19.50
C VAL A 410 -12.28 28.77 18.70
N LYS A 411 -12.81 29.80 19.36
CA LYS A 411 -13.09 31.12 18.78
C LYS A 411 -12.30 32.21 19.52
N PRO A 412 -12.15 33.41 18.93
CA PRO A 412 -11.48 34.50 19.62
C PRO A 412 -12.13 34.81 20.97
N GLY A 413 -11.37 34.67 22.06
CA GLY A 413 -11.82 34.95 23.43
C GLY A 413 -12.72 33.90 24.10
N GLU A 414 -13.20 32.87 23.40
CA GLU A 414 -14.09 31.85 23.96
C GLU A 414 -13.93 30.46 23.32
N VAL A 415 -14.38 29.43 24.03
CA VAL A 415 -14.57 28.08 23.48
C VAL A 415 -16.06 27.77 23.56
N GLN A 416 -16.63 27.26 22.47
CA GLN A 416 -18.05 26.93 22.40
C GLN A 416 -18.23 25.40 22.28
N LEU A 417 -19.07 24.84 23.16
CA LEU A 417 -19.52 23.45 23.08
C LEU A 417 -20.58 23.26 21.99
N ASP A 418 -20.41 22.22 21.19
CA ASP A 418 -21.40 21.68 20.26
C ASP A 418 -21.59 20.18 20.50
N ASP A 419 -22.67 19.84 21.22
CA ASP A 419 -23.09 18.48 21.50
C ASP A 419 -24.23 18.01 20.56
N SER A 420 -24.53 18.75 19.48
CA SER A 420 -25.61 18.40 18.56
C SER A 420 -25.40 17.05 17.85
N PHE A 421 -24.16 16.55 17.83
CA PHE A 421 -23.77 15.26 17.27
C PHE A 421 -23.69 14.13 18.29
N VAL A 422 -23.93 14.41 19.58
CA VAL A 422 -24.03 13.38 20.61
C VAL A 422 -25.43 12.77 20.49
N VAL A 423 -25.54 11.67 19.75
CA VAL A 423 -26.84 11.04 19.50
C VAL A 423 -27.11 9.92 20.50
N PRO A 424 -28.15 10.03 21.35
CA PRO A 424 -28.67 8.87 22.06
C PRO A 424 -29.54 8.08 21.08
N HIS A 425 -29.15 6.85 20.75
CA HIS A 425 -30.00 5.92 20.02
C HIS A 425 -30.41 4.78 20.94
N SER A 426 -31.72 4.63 21.16
CA SER A 426 -32.28 3.44 21.82
C SER A 426 -32.58 2.36 20.78
N TRP A 427 -32.66 1.10 21.23
CA TRP A 427 -33.05 0.00 20.35
C TRP A 427 -34.44 0.18 19.75
N GLU A 428 -35.38 0.78 20.47
CA GLU A 428 -36.74 1.05 20.00
C GLU A 428 -36.74 2.06 18.85
N GLU A 429 -35.92 3.12 18.93
CA GLU A 429 -35.79 4.11 17.85
C GLU A 429 -35.15 3.50 16.61
N MET A 430 -34.10 2.70 16.79
CA MET A 430 -33.46 1.96 15.69
C MET A 430 -34.43 0.98 15.03
N PHE A 431 -35.27 0.30 15.82
CA PHE A 431 -36.29 -0.62 15.31
C PHE A 431 -37.34 0.11 14.48
N LYS A 432 -37.92 1.20 15.01
CA LYS A 432 -38.94 2.01 14.32
C LYS A 432 -38.42 2.62 13.03
N SER A 433 -37.18 3.12 13.03
CA SER A 433 -36.61 3.78 11.86
C SER A 433 -36.17 2.82 10.76
N SER A 434 -35.79 1.58 11.10
CA SER A 434 -35.09 0.69 10.17
C SER A 434 -35.74 -0.68 9.94
N ILE A 435 -36.63 -1.13 10.84
CA ILE A 435 -37.33 -2.42 10.75
C ILE A 435 -38.80 -2.23 10.37
N GLU A 436 -39.54 -1.34 11.03
CA GLU A 436 -40.96 -1.07 10.69
C GLU A 436 -41.18 -0.71 9.21
N PRO A 437 -40.33 0.10 8.54
CA PRO A 437 -40.51 0.43 7.13
C PRO A 437 -40.37 -0.78 6.19
N LEU A 438 -39.80 -1.90 6.64
CA LEU A 438 -39.70 -3.13 5.86
C LEU A 438 -41.06 -3.85 5.70
N GLY A 439 -42.11 -3.39 6.41
CA GLY A 439 -43.48 -3.92 6.30
C GLY A 439 -43.63 -5.36 6.83
N GLN A 440 -42.69 -5.84 7.65
CA GLN A 440 -42.69 -7.21 8.17
C GLN A 440 -43.41 -7.31 9.53
N HIS A 441 -43.98 -8.48 9.84
CA HIS A 441 -44.72 -8.74 11.08
C HIS A 441 -43.82 -9.00 12.31
N TYR A 442 -42.69 -8.30 12.45
CA TYR A 442 -41.86 -8.40 13.65
C TYR A 442 -42.44 -7.53 14.77
N GLN A 443 -42.61 -8.10 15.97
CA GLN A 443 -43.02 -7.33 17.14
C GLN A 443 -41.78 -6.76 17.83
N MET A 444 -41.77 -5.45 18.08
CA MET A 444 -40.63 -4.77 18.68
C MET A 444 -40.30 -5.33 20.06
N GLU A 445 -41.32 -5.56 20.90
CA GLU A 445 -41.13 -6.10 22.25
C GLU A 445 -40.48 -7.48 22.23
N ASP A 446 -40.78 -8.31 21.22
CA ASP A 446 -40.22 -9.66 21.09
C ASP A 446 -38.74 -9.68 20.69
N VAL A 447 -38.21 -8.57 20.15
CA VAL A 447 -36.81 -8.47 19.69
C VAL A 447 -35.98 -7.63 20.66
N VAL A 448 -36.49 -6.46 21.06
CA VAL A 448 -35.77 -5.49 21.89
C VAL A 448 -35.71 -5.92 23.36
N ASN A 449 -36.80 -6.48 23.90
CA ASN A 449 -36.85 -6.94 25.30
C ASN A 449 -36.48 -8.42 25.45
N ASP A 450 -35.93 -9.03 24.40
CA ASP A 450 -35.54 -10.43 24.40
C ASP A 450 -34.38 -10.68 25.36
N GLN A 451 -34.38 -11.85 25.98
CA GLN A 451 -33.28 -12.23 26.87
C GLN A 451 -32.03 -12.64 26.06
N PRO A 452 -30.82 -12.44 26.60
CA PRO A 452 -29.61 -12.95 25.98
C PRO A 452 -29.70 -14.46 25.72
N VAL A 453 -29.17 -14.90 24.57
CA VAL A 453 -29.12 -16.30 24.16
C VAL A 453 -28.46 -17.13 25.26
N SER A 454 -29.16 -18.16 25.73
CA SER A 454 -28.66 -19.04 26.78
C SER A 454 -27.46 -19.84 26.29
N LEU A 455 -26.36 -19.78 27.05
CA LEU A 455 -25.13 -20.52 26.77
C LEU A 455 -25.17 -21.98 27.24
N ASN A 456 -26.05 -22.33 28.19
CA ASN A 456 -26.09 -23.63 28.88
C ASN A 456 -27.34 -24.44 28.52
N ASN A 457 -27.45 -24.87 27.26
CA ASN A 457 -28.57 -25.67 26.79
C ASN A 457 -28.16 -27.14 26.61
N ASN A 458 -28.69 -28.05 27.45
CA ASN A 458 -28.34 -29.47 27.45
C ASN A 458 -29.32 -30.35 26.64
N LYS A 459 -29.94 -29.78 25.61
CA LYS A 459 -30.83 -30.53 24.70
C LYS A 459 -30.00 -31.21 23.60
N GLY A 460 -30.45 -32.37 23.12
CA GLY A 460 -29.77 -33.11 22.05
C GLY A 460 -28.55 -33.89 22.53
N SER A 461 -27.80 -34.46 21.59
CA SER A 461 -26.51 -35.11 21.88
C SER A 461 -25.45 -34.09 22.30
N LEU A 462 -24.32 -34.54 22.87
CA LEU A 462 -23.22 -33.62 23.19
C LEU A 462 -22.68 -32.91 21.94
N LYS A 463 -22.66 -33.58 20.78
CA LYS A 463 -22.27 -32.93 19.51
C LYS A 463 -23.21 -31.80 19.13
N ASP A 464 -24.52 -32.00 19.26
CA ASP A 464 -25.54 -31.00 18.92
C ASP A 464 -25.41 -29.74 19.78
N GLN A 465 -24.88 -29.89 21.01
CA GLN A 465 -24.68 -28.81 21.97
C GLN A 465 -23.43 -27.97 21.70
N VAL A 466 -22.56 -28.36 20.76
CA VAL A 466 -21.41 -27.54 20.34
C VAL A 466 -21.91 -26.20 19.81
N GLN A 467 -21.27 -25.12 20.24
CA GLN A 467 -21.60 -23.77 19.81
C GLN A 467 -20.43 -23.12 19.08
N VAL A 468 -20.74 -22.40 18.01
CA VAL A 468 -19.80 -21.53 17.30
C VAL A 468 -20.27 -20.09 17.46
N ILE A 469 -19.37 -19.22 17.92
CA ILE A 469 -19.59 -17.80 18.12
C ILE A 469 -18.66 -17.07 17.15
N THR A 470 -19.21 -16.32 16.19
CA THR A 470 -18.41 -15.54 15.25
C THR A 470 -18.38 -14.08 15.69
N LEU A 471 -17.26 -13.68 16.28
CA LEU A 471 -17.04 -12.35 16.83
C LEU A 471 -16.67 -11.35 15.74
N GLY A 472 -15.98 -11.81 14.71
CA GLY A 472 -15.67 -11.01 13.54
C GLY A 472 -15.57 -11.87 12.30
N THR A 473 -15.98 -11.32 11.15
CA THR A 473 -16.23 -12.08 9.93
C THR A 473 -15.66 -11.45 8.66
N GLY A 474 -14.93 -10.35 8.79
CA GLY A 474 -14.34 -9.58 7.69
C GLY A 474 -12.87 -9.91 7.44
N SER A 475 -12.42 -9.61 6.22
CA SER A 475 -11.05 -9.80 5.75
C SER A 475 -10.26 -8.49 5.64
N ALA A 476 -8.97 -8.55 5.98
CA ALA A 476 -7.92 -7.53 5.85
C ALA A 476 -8.11 -6.24 6.67
N LEU A 477 -9.23 -5.56 6.51
CA LEU A 477 -9.52 -4.29 7.19
C LEU A 477 -10.88 -4.39 7.89
N PRO A 478 -11.06 -3.79 9.07
CA PRO A 478 -12.38 -3.71 9.69
C PRO A 478 -13.26 -2.73 8.90
N SER A 479 -14.45 -3.19 8.54
CA SER A 479 -15.49 -2.39 7.88
C SER A 479 -16.55 -1.93 8.87
N ILE A 480 -17.44 -1.03 8.44
CA ILE A 480 -18.58 -0.58 9.26
C ILE A 480 -19.57 -1.71 9.55
N HIS A 481 -19.63 -2.75 8.69
CA HIS A 481 -20.56 -3.88 8.83
C HIS A 481 -19.93 -5.12 9.50
N ARG A 482 -18.64 -5.37 9.22
CA ARG A 482 -17.91 -6.57 9.66
C ARG A 482 -16.56 -6.18 10.23
N ASN A 483 -16.27 -6.61 11.46
CA ASN A 483 -14.95 -6.56 12.06
C ASN A 483 -14.03 -7.62 11.45
N VAL A 484 -12.73 -7.49 11.68
CA VAL A 484 -11.73 -8.52 11.34
C VAL A 484 -11.96 -9.82 12.11
N ILE A 485 -11.46 -10.93 11.58
CA ILE A 485 -11.88 -12.28 11.96
C ILE A 485 -11.58 -12.68 13.41
N SER A 486 -12.56 -13.32 14.04
CA SER A 486 -12.37 -14.15 15.23
C SER A 486 -13.57 -15.06 15.45
N SER A 487 -13.32 -16.32 15.80
CA SER A 487 -14.37 -17.30 16.10
C SER A 487 -14.06 -18.07 17.39
N ILE A 488 -15.06 -18.29 18.23
CA ILE A 488 -14.96 -19.15 19.42
C ILE A 488 -15.82 -20.38 19.22
N VAL A 489 -15.26 -21.58 19.42
CA VAL A 489 -16.01 -22.83 19.46
C VAL A 489 -16.08 -23.31 20.90
N ARG A 490 -17.29 -23.42 21.46
CA ARG A 490 -17.55 -23.97 22.79
C ARG A 490 -17.94 -25.43 22.65
N ILE A 491 -17.13 -26.31 23.23
CA ILE A 491 -17.25 -27.76 23.11
C ILE A 491 -17.66 -28.32 24.47
N PRO A 492 -18.83 -28.98 24.57
CA PRO A 492 -19.26 -29.57 25.83
C PRO A 492 -18.35 -30.75 26.20
N ARG A 493 -18.11 -30.92 27.48
CA ARG A 493 -17.32 -32.00 28.04
C ARG A 493 -17.99 -32.55 29.28
N VAL A 494 -18.11 -33.87 29.36
CA VAL A 494 -18.65 -34.56 30.53
C VAL A 494 -17.53 -35.29 31.26
N ASP A 495 -17.16 -34.77 32.44
CA ASP A 495 -16.17 -35.37 33.32
C ASP A 495 -16.84 -35.92 34.58
N ASN A 496 -16.68 -37.21 34.88
CA ASN A 496 -17.30 -37.85 36.06
C ASN A 496 -18.81 -37.53 36.25
N GLY A 497 -19.56 -37.40 35.15
CA GLY A 497 -20.99 -37.06 35.16
C GLY A 497 -21.32 -35.57 35.34
N HIS A 498 -20.30 -34.70 35.46
CA HIS A 498 -20.47 -33.24 35.45
C HIS A 498 -20.19 -32.68 34.05
N GLN A 499 -21.17 -31.97 33.49
CA GLN A 499 -21.02 -31.33 32.19
C GLN A 499 -20.47 -29.91 32.34
N SER A 500 -19.44 -29.59 31.58
CA SER A 500 -18.84 -28.25 31.44
C SER A 500 -18.55 -27.96 29.97
N TYR A 501 -17.94 -26.81 29.66
CA TYR A 501 -17.51 -26.46 28.30
C TYR A 501 -16.03 -26.09 28.28
N ASN A 502 -15.36 -26.55 27.23
CA ASN A 502 -14.04 -26.08 26.83
C ASN A 502 -14.20 -25.17 25.61
N SER A 503 -13.74 -23.93 25.71
CA SER A 503 -13.79 -22.96 24.63
C SER A 503 -12.44 -22.81 23.95
N ILE A 504 -12.47 -22.72 22.62
CA ILE A 504 -11.32 -22.56 21.75
C ILE A 504 -11.55 -21.34 20.87
N MET A 505 -10.58 -20.43 20.85
CA MET A 505 -10.61 -19.28 19.95
C MET A 505 -9.74 -19.56 18.72
N PHE A 506 -10.32 -19.45 17.53
CA PHE A 506 -9.65 -19.49 16.24
C PHE A 506 -9.49 -18.06 15.73
N ASP A 507 -8.23 -17.61 15.69
CA ASP A 507 -7.84 -16.24 15.37
C ASP A 507 -8.50 -15.18 16.29
N GLY A 508 -7.92 -13.99 16.33
CA GLY A 508 -8.32 -12.91 17.22
C GLY A 508 -7.85 -11.58 16.66
N GLY A 509 -8.47 -11.12 15.58
CA GLY A 509 -8.18 -9.82 14.99
C GLY A 509 -8.45 -8.63 15.92
N GLU A 510 -8.04 -7.44 15.49
CA GLU A 510 -8.26 -6.18 16.20
C GLU A 510 -9.72 -6.04 16.71
N ASN A 511 -9.86 -5.67 17.98
CA ASN A 511 -11.12 -5.44 18.66
C ASN A 511 -12.02 -6.68 18.88
N THR A 512 -11.43 -7.87 18.87
CA THR A 512 -12.12 -9.13 19.26
C THR A 512 -12.73 -9.01 20.67
N LEU A 513 -11.95 -8.49 21.63
CA LEU A 513 -12.41 -8.33 23.02
C LEU A 513 -13.60 -7.37 23.12
N GLY A 514 -13.62 -6.28 22.35
CA GLY A 514 -14.75 -5.36 22.35
C GLY A 514 -16.03 -6.03 21.85
N THR A 515 -15.92 -6.85 20.80
CA THR A 515 -17.06 -7.62 20.30
C THR A 515 -17.54 -8.66 21.32
N MET A 516 -16.65 -9.32 22.06
CA MET A 516 -17.03 -10.22 23.15
C MET A 516 -17.81 -9.49 24.25
N LEU A 517 -17.33 -8.33 24.68
CA LEU A 517 -18.00 -7.50 25.70
C LEU A 517 -19.37 -7.02 25.22
N ARG A 518 -19.49 -6.62 23.95
CA ARG A 518 -20.79 -6.26 23.36
C ARG A 518 -21.74 -7.46 23.26
N THR A 519 -21.24 -8.64 22.95
CA THR A 519 -22.08 -9.86 22.82
C THR A 519 -22.55 -10.39 24.17
N PHE A 520 -21.67 -10.34 25.18
CA PHE A 520 -21.84 -11.05 26.45
C PHE A 520 -21.83 -10.14 27.69
N GLY A 521 -21.81 -8.82 27.51
CA GLY A 521 -21.74 -7.83 28.59
C GLY A 521 -23.02 -7.65 29.40
N HIS A 522 -24.14 -8.20 28.91
CA HIS A 522 -25.43 -8.24 29.60
C HIS A 522 -25.34 -8.89 30.98
N ASN A 523 -26.34 -8.65 31.83
CA ASN A 523 -26.52 -9.33 33.12
C ASN A 523 -25.24 -9.32 33.98
N ASN A 524 -24.65 -8.14 34.21
CA ASN A 524 -23.40 -7.99 34.95
C ASN A 524 -22.24 -8.84 34.39
N LYS A 525 -22.18 -8.99 33.05
CA LYS A 525 -21.14 -9.73 32.32
C LYS A 525 -21.11 -11.23 32.64
N GLU A 526 -22.22 -11.83 33.10
CA GLU A 526 -22.26 -13.25 33.49
C GLU A 526 -21.78 -14.19 32.37
N HIS A 527 -22.34 -14.06 31.16
CA HIS A 527 -21.93 -14.85 30.00
C HIS A 527 -20.49 -14.56 29.57
N PHE A 528 -20.03 -13.31 29.68
CA PHE A 528 -18.66 -12.95 29.34
C PHE A 528 -17.67 -13.65 30.29
N ILE A 529 -17.93 -13.58 31.60
CA ILE A 529 -17.13 -14.27 32.62
C ILE A 529 -17.13 -15.78 32.38
N GLN A 530 -18.29 -16.35 32.05
CA GLN A 530 -18.42 -17.76 31.71
C GLN A 530 -17.49 -18.14 30.53
N VAL A 531 -17.60 -17.44 29.39
CA VAL A 531 -16.77 -17.73 28.20
C VAL A 531 -15.28 -17.55 28.50
N MET A 532 -14.90 -16.53 29.26
CA MET A 532 -13.49 -16.31 29.65
C MET A 532 -12.94 -17.40 30.57
N LYS A 533 -13.77 -18.00 31.43
CA LYS A 533 -13.38 -19.15 32.28
C LYS A 533 -13.30 -20.45 31.50
N GLU A 534 -14.12 -20.59 30.46
CA GLU A 534 -14.13 -21.75 29.57
C GLU A 534 -13.01 -21.70 28.53
N LEU A 535 -12.49 -20.52 28.18
CA LEU A 535 -11.40 -20.36 27.21
C LEU A 535 -10.12 -21.06 27.70
N GLN A 536 -9.74 -22.13 27.00
CA GLN A 536 -8.55 -22.94 27.33
C GLN A 536 -7.50 -22.94 26.24
N MET A 537 -7.87 -22.61 25.00
CA MET A 537 -6.94 -22.58 23.87
C MET A 537 -7.21 -21.42 22.93
N VAL A 538 -6.14 -20.80 22.44
CA VAL A 538 -6.16 -19.88 21.30
C VAL A 538 -5.28 -20.47 20.20
N TYR A 539 -5.84 -20.57 19.00
CA TYR A 539 -5.13 -20.98 17.79
C TYR A 539 -4.99 -19.76 16.86
N LEU A 540 -3.83 -19.64 16.22
CA LEU A 540 -3.55 -18.61 15.20
C LEU A 540 -3.17 -19.31 13.90
N SER A 541 -3.88 -19.00 12.82
CA SER A 541 -3.65 -19.59 11.51
C SER A 541 -2.35 -19.11 10.85
N HIS A 542 -2.06 -17.80 10.93
CA HIS A 542 -0.89 -17.18 10.31
C HIS A 542 -0.65 -15.75 10.86
N LEU A 543 0.29 -15.00 10.28
CA LEU A 543 0.80 -13.74 10.85
C LEU A 543 0.20 -12.45 10.26
N HIS A 544 -0.77 -12.51 9.35
CA HIS A 544 -1.43 -11.28 8.90
C HIS A 544 -2.21 -10.62 10.05
N ALA A 545 -2.14 -9.30 10.10
CA ALA A 545 -2.52 -8.51 11.28
C ALA A 545 -4.01 -8.63 11.64
N ASP A 546 -4.87 -8.82 10.64
CA ASP A 546 -6.30 -9.01 10.81
C ASP A 546 -6.69 -10.31 11.55
N HIS A 547 -5.74 -11.21 11.81
CA HIS A 547 -5.98 -12.47 12.53
C HIS A 547 -5.49 -12.47 13.98
N HIS A 548 -4.75 -11.46 14.47
CA HIS A 548 -4.11 -11.58 15.79
C HIS A 548 -4.00 -10.32 16.65
N LEU A 549 -4.23 -9.12 16.10
CA LEU A 549 -4.02 -7.87 16.85
C LEU A 549 -4.87 -7.75 18.13
N GLY A 550 -5.98 -8.50 18.26
CA GLY A 550 -6.82 -8.52 19.46
C GLY A 550 -6.49 -9.64 20.46
N ILE A 551 -5.58 -10.57 20.12
CA ILE A 551 -5.23 -11.70 21.00
C ILE A 551 -4.64 -11.22 22.32
N ILE A 552 -3.78 -10.19 22.31
CA ILE A 552 -3.16 -9.64 23.53
C ILE A 552 -4.24 -9.19 24.52
N SER A 553 -5.19 -8.37 24.04
CA SER A 553 -6.32 -7.91 24.85
C SER A 553 -7.13 -9.06 25.44
N VAL A 554 -7.42 -10.11 24.67
CA VAL A 554 -8.14 -11.30 25.16
C VAL A 554 -7.32 -12.04 26.22
N VAL A 555 -6.02 -12.22 26.03
CA VAL A 555 -5.13 -12.89 26.99
C VAL A 555 -5.06 -12.12 28.30
N ASP A 556 -4.93 -10.80 28.25
CA ASP A 556 -4.89 -9.95 29.45
C ASP A 556 -6.20 -10.03 30.24
N GLU A 557 -7.33 -10.02 29.54
CA GLU A 557 -8.63 -10.19 30.17
C GLU A 557 -8.83 -11.61 30.72
N TRP A 558 -8.27 -12.63 30.05
CA TRP A 558 -8.27 -14.01 30.55
C TRP A 558 -7.54 -14.14 31.88
N PHE A 559 -6.39 -13.47 32.04
CA PHE A 559 -5.67 -13.44 33.31
C PHE A 559 -6.51 -12.84 34.44
N LYS A 560 -7.25 -11.75 34.17
CA LYS A 560 -8.11 -11.10 35.17
C LYS A 560 -9.20 -12.05 35.68
N TYR A 561 -9.91 -12.73 34.78
CA TYR A 561 -11.02 -13.61 35.14
C TYR A 561 -10.63 -15.03 35.57
N ASN A 562 -9.36 -15.38 35.40
CA ASN A 562 -8.78 -16.65 35.86
C ASN A 562 -7.69 -16.45 36.93
N ALA A 563 -7.66 -15.30 37.61
CA ALA A 563 -6.68 -15.00 38.66
C ALA A 563 -6.85 -15.90 39.91
N ASP A 564 -8.07 -16.37 40.16
CA ASP A 564 -8.45 -17.21 41.30
C ASP A 564 -8.07 -18.70 41.13
N ASN A 565 -7.56 -19.08 39.96
CA ASN A 565 -7.29 -20.46 39.61
C ASN A 565 -5.91 -20.66 38.97
N LYS A 566 -5.48 -21.92 38.89
CA LYS A 566 -4.21 -22.32 38.27
C LYS A 566 -4.37 -22.81 36.82
N ARG A 567 -5.48 -22.49 36.15
CA ARG A 567 -5.69 -22.90 34.76
C ARG A 567 -4.59 -22.34 33.88
N LYS A 568 -4.26 -23.09 32.83
CA LYS A 568 -3.31 -22.71 31.80
C LYS A 568 -4.08 -22.31 30.55
N LEU A 569 -3.50 -21.41 29.76
CA LEU A 569 -4.00 -21.06 28.44
C LEU A 569 -3.02 -21.61 27.40
N TYR A 570 -3.51 -22.49 26.54
CA TYR A 570 -2.71 -23.08 25.46
C TYR A 570 -2.74 -22.15 24.23
N LEU A 571 -1.57 -21.88 23.67
CA LEU A 571 -1.39 -20.97 22.55
C LEU A 571 -0.72 -21.72 21.40
N ILE A 572 -1.48 -22.10 20.38
CA ILE A 572 -0.98 -22.86 19.23
C ILE A 572 -0.80 -21.93 18.04
N PHE A 573 0.41 -21.41 17.87
CA PHE A 573 0.68 -20.27 16.98
C PHE A 573 1.86 -20.54 16.02
N PRO A 574 1.99 -19.78 14.91
CA PRO A 574 3.24 -19.67 14.19
C PRO A 574 4.35 -19.18 15.13
N TRP A 575 5.57 -19.71 14.96
CA TRP A 575 6.63 -19.52 15.96
C TRP A 575 7.06 -18.08 16.19
N GLN A 576 6.93 -17.26 15.16
CA GLN A 576 7.18 -15.83 15.21
C GLN A 576 6.27 -15.11 16.20
N TYR A 577 5.01 -15.52 16.30
CA TYR A 577 4.06 -14.90 17.24
C TYR A 577 4.41 -15.24 18.69
N GLY A 578 4.96 -16.43 18.95
CA GLY A 578 5.55 -16.77 20.25
C GLY A 578 6.70 -15.82 20.65
N LYS A 579 7.50 -15.36 19.68
CA LYS A 579 8.54 -14.34 19.90
C LYS A 579 7.95 -12.98 20.20
N PHE A 580 6.96 -12.55 19.40
CA PHE A 580 6.22 -11.32 19.63
C PHE A 580 5.63 -11.28 21.06
N LEU A 581 4.92 -12.34 21.48
CA LEU A 581 4.35 -12.43 22.83
C LEU A 581 5.40 -12.28 23.92
N THR A 582 6.54 -12.97 23.78
CA THR A 582 7.62 -12.90 24.77
C THR A 582 8.19 -11.49 24.88
N GLU A 583 8.42 -10.83 23.75
CA GLU A 583 9.00 -9.48 23.69
C GLU A 583 8.00 -8.39 24.10
N TRP A 584 6.72 -8.55 23.75
CA TRP A 584 5.66 -7.65 24.17
C TRP A 584 5.44 -7.72 25.68
N TYR A 585 5.30 -8.92 26.23
CA TYR A 585 5.09 -9.09 27.67
C TYR A 585 6.32 -8.77 28.52
N GLU A 586 7.54 -8.75 27.95
CA GLU A 586 8.73 -8.21 28.61
C GLU A 586 8.59 -6.70 28.89
N LEU A 587 7.85 -5.96 28.07
CA LEU A 587 7.49 -4.55 28.30
C LEU A 587 6.30 -4.43 29.26
N GLU A 588 5.17 -5.05 28.95
CA GLU A 588 3.91 -4.82 29.67
C GLU A 588 3.98 -5.27 31.15
N LYS A 589 4.70 -6.37 31.45
CA LYS A 589 4.86 -6.86 32.83
C LYS A 589 5.63 -5.93 33.75
N GLN A 590 6.37 -4.97 33.21
CA GLN A 590 7.07 -3.99 34.04
C GLN A 590 6.09 -3.09 34.81
N MET A 591 4.85 -2.97 34.33
CA MET A 591 3.79 -2.14 34.95
C MET A 591 2.56 -2.97 35.36
N SER A 592 2.32 -4.12 34.70
CA SER A 592 1.17 -4.98 34.93
C SER A 592 1.57 -6.31 35.60
N SER A 593 1.42 -6.39 36.93
CA SER A 593 1.81 -7.58 37.72
C SER A 593 0.83 -8.77 37.62
N HIS A 594 -0.32 -8.60 36.97
CA HIS A 594 -1.38 -9.63 36.89
C HIS A 594 -1.12 -10.73 35.84
N VAL A 595 -0.16 -10.52 34.92
CA VAL A 595 0.15 -11.48 33.85
C VAL A 595 1.23 -12.46 34.32
N ASP A 596 0.90 -13.75 34.38
CA ASP A 596 1.86 -14.83 34.69
C ASP A 596 2.19 -15.65 33.42
N MET A 597 3.38 -15.43 32.85
CA MET A 597 3.81 -16.13 31.61
C MET A 597 3.87 -17.64 31.84
N THR A 598 4.10 -18.10 33.08
CA THR A 598 4.20 -19.51 33.40
C THR A 598 2.86 -20.24 33.31
N ARG A 599 1.75 -19.52 33.04
CA ARG A 599 0.43 -20.09 32.74
C ARG A 599 0.11 -20.12 31.24
N LEU A 600 0.89 -19.44 30.40
CA LEU A 600 0.76 -19.55 28.95
C LEU A 600 1.58 -20.76 28.48
N ARG A 601 0.94 -21.69 27.77
CA ARG A 601 1.56 -22.89 27.19
C ARG A 601 1.62 -22.73 25.68
N TYR A 602 2.70 -22.14 25.21
CA TYR A 602 2.93 -21.95 23.78
C TYR A 602 3.40 -23.25 23.11
N ILE A 603 2.81 -23.56 21.95
CA ILE A 603 3.12 -24.70 21.09
C ILE A 603 3.20 -24.17 19.65
N SER A 604 4.27 -24.51 18.93
CA SER A 604 4.43 -24.10 17.53
C SER A 604 3.51 -24.92 16.62
N CYS A 605 2.85 -24.30 15.65
CA CYS A 605 2.11 -25.03 14.62
C CYS A 605 3.00 -26.05 13.87
N GLU A 606 4.29 -25.75 13.72
CA GLU A 606 5.25 -26.65 13.06
C GLU A 606 5.50 -27.95 13.83
N GLU A 607 5.19 -28.02 15.13
CA GLU A 607 5.34 -29.26 15.92
C GLU A 607 4.30 -30.33 15.56
N PHE A 608 3.18 -29.92 14.94
CA PHE A 608 2.15 -30.84 14.44
C PHE A 608 2.41 -31.29 12.99
N LEU A 609 3.50 -30.83 12.37
CA LEU A 609 3.88 -31.17 11.00
C LEU A 609 5.11 -32.09 10.97
N ASN A 610 5.13 -33.04 10.04
CA ASN A 610 6.29 -33.90 9.83
C ASN A 610 7.50 -33.06 9.38
N GLY A 611 8.59 -33.12 10.17
CA GLY A 611 9.81 -32.38 9.90
C GLY A 611 9.71 -30.88 10.20
N GLY A 612 8.96 -30.50 11.25
CA GLY A 612 8.81 -29.12 11.72
C GLY A 612 10.12 -28.33 11.79
N ARG A 613 10.07 -27.07 11.35
CA ARG A 613 11.24 -26.19 11.20
C ARG A 613 11.02 -24.85 11.89
N GLU A 614 12.04 -24.38 12.59
CA GLU A 614 12.15 -22.99 13.04
C GLU A 614 13.46 -22.39 12.54
N ILE A 615 13.57 -21.06 12.53
CA ILE A 615 14.80 -20.37 12.12
C ILE A 615 15.51 -19.85 13.38
N GLU A 616 16.83 -20.06 13.47
CA GLU A 616 17.64 -19.51 14.55
C GLU A 616 17.63 -17.97 14.52
N GLN A 617 17.28 -17.34 15.64
CA GLN A 617 17.36 -15.89 15.77
C GLN A 617 18.78 -15.44 16.07
N ILE A 618 19.23 -14.37 15.41
CA ILE A 618 20.53 -13.74 15.65
C ILE A 618 20.45 -12.67 16.75
N PRO A 619 21.49 -12.45 17.56
CA PRO A 619 21.56 -11.34 18.50
C PRO A 619 21.57 -9.98 17.79
N ILE A 620 21.03 -8.94 18.44
CA ILE A 620 20.95 -7.58 17.86
C ILE A 620 22.33 -6.97 17.48
N GLY A 621 23.41 -7.38 18.15
CA GLY A 621 24.77 -6.96 17.78
C GLY A 621 25.27 -7.62 16.48
N GLU A 622 24.87 -8.87 16.23
CA GLU A 622 25.17 -9.54 14.96
C GLU A 622 24.30 -8.99 13.82
N PHE A 623 23.03 -8.69 14.11
CA PHE A 623 22.16 -7.94 13.20
C PHE A 623 22.84 -6.65 12.73
N GLU A 624 23.34 -5.81 13.65
CA GLU A 624 23.98 -4.55 13.30
C GLU A 624 25.20 -4.76 12.38
N ARG A 625 26.04 -5.75 12.69
CA ARG A 625 27.21 -6.09 11.86
C ARG A 625 26.80 -6.49 10.43
N LEU A 626 25.76 -7.32 10.29
CA LEU A 626 25.27 -7.77 8.99
C LEU A 626 24.60 -6.64 8.21
N TYR A 627 23.82 -5.79 8.90
CA TYR A 627 23.19 -4.60 8.35
C TYR A 627 24.24 -3.61 7.80
N ASP A 628 25.24 -3.25 8.61
CA ASP A 628 26.26 -2.27 8.24
C ASP A 628 27.18 -2.79 7.11
N SER A 629 27.47 -4.09 7.09
CA SER A 629 28.27 -4.72 6.04
C SER A 629 27.49 -5.08 4.77
N ARG A 630 26.15 -4.95 4.79
CA ARG A 630 25.24 -5.42 3.72
C ARG A 630 25.43 -6.90 3.38
N THR A 631 25.75 -7.71 4.37
CA THR A 631 25.97 -9.15 4.20
C THR A 631 24.63 -9.89 4.31
N PRO A 632 24.27 -10.77 3.34
CA PRO A 632 23.06 -11.59 3.43
C PRO A 632 23.06 -12.50 4.66
N LEU A 633 21.86 -12.77 5.20
CA LEU A 633 21.71 -13.70 6.32
C LEU A 633 21.78 -15.15 5.81
N ASN A 634 22.68 -15.94 6.38
CA ASN A 634 22.67 -17.39 6.20
C ASN A 634 21.67 -18.01 7.18
N LEU A 635 20.48 -18.37 6.66
CA LEU A 635 19.42 -18.97 7.47
C LEU A 635 19.85 -20.35 8.00
N ARG A 636 19.87 -20.50 9.32
CA ARG A 636 20.03 -21.80 9.97
C ARG A 636 18.68 -22.32 10.43
N ILE A 637 18.29 -23.46 9.88
CA ILE A 637 17.07 -24.16 10.25
C ILE A 637 17.35 -25.00 11.50
N LEU A 638 16.59 -24.75 12.56
CA LEU A 638 16.52 -25.57 13.75
C LEU A 638 15.49 -26.67 13.54
N LYS A 639 15.80 -27.89 14.00
CA LYS A 639 14.76 -28.90 14.19
C LYS A 639 13.85 -28.44 15.33
N GLY A 640 12.53 -28.62 15.16
CA GLY A 640 11.53 -28.15 16.12
C GLY A 640 11.84 -28.51 17.58
N THR A 641 11.36 -27.67 18.49
CA THR A 641 11.48 -27.88 19.93
C THR A 641 10.78 -29.17 20.35
N ASN A 642 11.41 -29.96 21.22
CA ASN A 642 10.85 -31.22 21.70
C ASN A 642 9.82 -30.97 22.81
N ASN A 643 8.69 -30.31 22.48
CA ASN A 643 7.60 -29.95 23.41
C ASN A 643 6.58 -31.08 23.62
N ALA A 644 7.00 -32.34 23.43
CA ALA A 644 6.12 -33.50 23.55
C ALA A 644 5.33 -33.51 24.88
N ASP A 645 5.97 -33.15 25.99
CA ASP A 645 5.30 -33.07 27.30
C ASP A 645 4.18 -32.03 27.33
N THR A 646 4.37 -30.87 26.70
CA THR A 646 3.34 -29.80 26.65
C THR A 646 2.20 -30.17 25.72
N ILE A 647 2.47 -30.88 24.62
CA ILE A 647 1.43 -31.41 23.72
C ILE A 647 0.62 -32.51 24.42
N LEU A 648 1.28 -33.42 25.15
CA LEU A 648 0.60 -34.43 25.96
C LEU A 648 -0.23 -33.77 27.09
N GLU A 649 0.28 -32.68 27.68
CA GLU A 649 -0.46 -31.88 28.64
C GLU A 649 -1.73 -31.28 28.03
N LEU A 650 -1.61 -30.64 26.86
CA LEU A 650 -2.72 -30.13 26.07
C LEU A 650 -3.77 -31.22 25.81
N TYR A 651 -3.33 -32.41 25.36
CA TYR A 651 -4.24 -33.49 25.00
C TYR A 651 -5.05 -33.97 26.20
N ARG A 652 -4.40 -34.13 27.35
CA ARG A 652 -5.06 -34.51 28.59
C ARG A 652 -6.00 -33.42 29.10
N ASP A 653 -5.54 -32.17 29.12
CA ASP A 653 -6.28 -31.08 29.75
C ASP A 653 -7.53 -30.70 28.95
N LEU A 654 -7.49 -30.77 27.61
CA LEU A 654 -8.64 -30.48 26.74
C LEU A 654 -9.40 -31.73 26.25
N ASN A 655 -8.97 -32.93 26.65
CA ASN A 655 -9.47 -34.22 26.16
C ASN A 655 -9.40 -34.33 24.61
N ILE A 656 -8.27 -33.90 24.05
CA ILE A 656 -8.00 -33.99 22.60
C ILE A 656 -7.53 -35.40 22.28
N GLN A 657 -8.20 -36.04 21.33
CA GLN A 657 -7.81 -37.31 20.76
C GLN A 657 -6.69 -37.14 19.73
N ARG A 658 -6.80 -36.11 18.88
CA ARG A 658 -5.87 -35.89 17.76
C ARG A 658 -5.87 -34.43 17.30
N VAL A 659 -4.69 -33.97 16.87
CA VAL A 659 -4.50 -32.72 16.14
C VAL A 659 -3.80 -33.04 14.84
N ASP A 660 -4.37 -32.59 13.73
CA ASP A 660 -3.79 -32.70 12.40
C ASP A 660 -3.68 -31.30 11.78
N MET A 661 -2.55 -31.00 11.15
CA MET A 661 -2.32 -29.72 10.48
C MET A 661 -1.85 -29.92 9.04
N ALA A 662 -2.15 -28.94 8.20
CA ALA A 662 -1.63 -28.81 6.84
C ALA A 662 -1.07 -27.40 6.66
N ARG A 663 -0.06 -27.24 5.80
CA ARG A 663 0.39 -25.89 5.42
C ARG A 663 -0.64 -25.27 4.49
N ALA A 664 -1.09 -24.06 4.83
CA ALA A 664 -2.03 -23.31 4.02
C ALA A 664 -1.34 -22.74 2.76
N LEU A 665 -2.10 -22.63 1.68
CA LEU A 665 -1.62 -22.09 0.40
C LEU A 665 -1.85 -20.58 0.37
N HIS A 666 -1.09 -19.84 1.18
CA HIS A 666 -1.27 -18.39 1.38
C HIS A 666 0.07 -17.66 1.56
N CYS A 667 0.43 -17.28 2.80
CA CYS A 667 1.73 -16.73 3.16
C CYS A 667 2.66 -17.84 3.69
N SER A 668 3.93 -17.51 3.92
CA SER A 668 4.84 -18.43 4.59
C SER A 668 4.38 -18.63 6.05
N TRP A 669 4.51 -19.85 6.57
CA TRP A 669 4.10 -20.20 7.94
C TRP A 669 2.60 -19.96 8.22
N ALA A 670 1.77 -20.24 7.21
CA ALA A 670 0.32 -20.29 7.33
C ALA A 670 -0.16 -21.74 7.45
N TYR A 671 -1.22 -21.97 8.23
CA TYR A 671 -1.69 -23.31 8.56
C TYR A 671 -3.21 -23.42 8.47
N SER A 672 -3.65 -24.61 8.06
CA SER A 672 -5.01 -25.10 8.26
C SER A 672 -4.96 -26.24 9.29
N CYS A 673 -5.96 -26.37 10.14
CA CYS A 673 -5.93 -27.32 11.26
C CYS A 673 -7.22 -28.12 11.39
N SER A 674 -7.11 -29.29 12.02
CA SER A 674 -8.24 -30.14 12.41
C SER A 674 -7.98 -30.69 13.81
N PHE A 675 -8.92 -30.46 14.71
CA PHE A 675 -8.88 -30.91 16.09
C PHE A 675 -10.00 -31.92 16.34
N THR A 676 -9.67 -33.06 16.93
CA THR A 676 -10.64 -34.08 17.35
C THR A 676 -10.65 -34.19 18.87
N PHE A 677 -11.80 -33.94 19.49
CA PHE A 677 -12.03 -33.98 20.93
C PHE A 677 -12.86 -35.19 21.31
N ASN A 678 -12.59 -35.80 22.45
CA ASN A 678 -13.54 -36.70 23.09
C ASN A 678 -14.51 -35.85 23.94
N LEU A 679 -15.81 -36.11 23.83
CA LEU A 679 -16.83 -35.33 24.54
C LEU A 679 -17.15 -35.86 25.95
N ASP A 680 -16.73 -37.09 26.25
CA ASP A 680 -16.90 -37.73 27.55
C ASP A 680 -15.66 -38.57 27.92
N ASP A 681 -15.63 -39.05 29.16
CA ASP A 681 -14.57 -39.91 29.71
C ASP A 681 -14.71 -41.39 29.29
N THR A 682 -15.63 -41.75 28.38
CA THR A 682 -15.84 -43.15 28.04
C THR A 682 -14.68 -43.70 27.20
N SER A 683 -14.30 -44.96 27.45
CA SER A 683 -13.24 -45.63 26.68
C SER A 683 -13.65 -45.98 25.24
N SER A 684 -14.91 -45.74 24.86
CA SER A 684 -15.40 -45.87 23.49
C SER A 684 -15.03 -44.62 22.69
N ASN A 685 -14.24 -44.78 21.63
CA ASN A 685 -13.92 -43.75 20.63
C ASN A 685 -15.15 -43.28 19.81
N GLU A 686 -16.38 -43.49 20.29
CA GLU A 686 -17.61 -43.24 19.55
C GLU A 686 -18.12 -41.80 19.71
N ASN A 687 -17.90 -41.16 20.87
CA ASN A 687 -18.42 -39.81 21.15
C ASN A 687 -17.34 -38.72 20.99
N THR A 688 -16.96 -38.46 19.74
CA THR A 688 -15.93 -37.47 19.38
C THR A 688 -16.50 -36.30 18.61
N PHE A 689 -15.91 -35.11 18.73
CA PHE A 689 -16.23 -33.96 17.88
C PHE A 689 -14.97 -33.51 17.15
N LYS A 690 -15.05 -33.42 15.81
CA LYS A 690 -13.97 -32.97 14.95
C LYS A 690 -14.32 -31.63 14.29
N VAL A 691 -13.49 -30.62 14.52
CA VAL A 691 -13.59 -29.30 13.88
C VAL A 691 -12.37 -29.03 13.02
N SER A 692 -12.60 -28.53 11.81
CA SER A 692 -11.56 -28.07 10.88
C SER A 692 -11.67 -26.56 10.67
N TYR A 693 -10.53 -25.88 10.70
CA TYR A 693 -10.43 -24.45 10.43
C TYR A 693 -9.39 -24.18 9.35
N SER A 694 -9.76 -23.46 8.30
CA SER A 694 -8.92 -23.28 7.12
C SER A 694 -7.75 -22.31 7.35
N GLY A 695 -7.93 -21.28 8.17
CA GLY A 695 -7.16 -20.05 8.02
C GLY A 695 -7.35 -19.44 6.62
N ASP A 696 -6.50 -18.50 6.24
CA ASP A 696 -6.46 -17.99 4.87
C ASP A 696 -5.72 -18.95 3.97
N THR A 697 -6.37 -19.37 2.87
CA THR A 697 -5.81 -20.38 1.98
C THR A 697 -6.52 -20.38 0.64
N ARG A 698 -5.74 -20.61 -0.43
CA ARG A 698 -6.30 -21.22 -1.65
C ARG A 698 -6.87 -22.61 -1.33
N PRO A 699 -7.83 -23.12 -2.11
CA PRO A 699 -8.38 -24.46 -1.93
C PRO A 699 -7.26 -25.49 -1.88
N ASN A 700 -7.23 -26.26 -0.79
CA ASN A 700 -6.09 -27.09 -0.44
C ASN A 700 -6.51 -28.56 -0.29
N SER A 701 -6.06 -29.39 -1.22
CA SER A 701 -6.33 -30.83 -1.23
C SER A 701 -5.72 -31.56 -0.03
N GLU A 702 -4.59 -31.08 0.50
CA GLU A 702 -3.99 -31.63 1.72
C GLU A 702 -4.90 -31.35 2.93
N PHE A 703 -5.45 -30.14 3.01
CA PHE A 703 -6.40 -29.79 4.06
C PHE A 703 -7.69 -30.61 3.97
N VAL A 704 -8.19 -30.90 2.77
CA VAL A 704 -9.33 -31.83 2.57
C VAL A 704 -9.04 -33.20 3.18
N HIS A 705 -7.81 -33.71 3.04
CA HIS A 705 -7.40 -34.99 3.64
C HIS A 705 -7.32 -34.90 5.17
N THR A 706 -6.65 -33.88 5.69
CA THR A 706 -6.51 -33.59 7.12
C THR A 706 -7.87 -33.46 7.81
N GLY A 707 -8.78 -32.68 7.22
CA GLY A 707 -10.12 -32.42 7.75
C GLY A 707 -11.17 -33.47 7.40
N ARG A 708 -10.82 -34.58 6.75
CA ARG A 708 -11.81 -35.54 6.27
C ARG A 708 -12.74 -36.02 7.39
N ASN A 709 -14.04 -36.08 7.09
CA ASN A 709 -15.13 -36.43 8.00
C ASN A 709 -15.23 -35.55 9.26
N SER A 710 -14.82 -34.28 9.20
CA SER A 710 -15.08 -33.34 10.28
C SER A 710 -16.58 -33.13 10.49
N ASP A 711 -16.99 -32.95 11.75
CA ASP A 711 -18.36 -32.60 12.11
C ASP A 711 -18.67 -31.15 11.77
N LEU A 712 -17.66 -30.27 11.82
CA LEU A 712 -17.73 -28.84 11.50
C LEU A 712 -16.52 -28.40 10.68
N LEU A 713 -16.77 -27.67 9.59
CA LEU A 713 -15.74 -26.95 8.84
C LEU A 713 -16.04 -25.44 8.90
N ILE A 714 -15.07 -24.69 9.41
CA ILE A 714 -15.02 -23.22 9.34
C ILE A 714 -14.02 -22.84 8.24
N HIS A 715 -14.51 -22.27 7.14
CA HIS A 715 -13.70 -21.99 5.95
C HIS A 715 -13.77 -20.53 5.52
N GLU A 716 -12.63 -19.98 5.12
CA GLU A 716 -12.56 -18.65 4.50
C GLU A 716 -13.30 -18.62 3.15
N ALA A 717 -13.98 -17.53 2.86
CA ALA A 717 -14.68 -17.30 1.60
C ALA A 717 -14.54 -15.83 1.17
N SER A 718 -13.28 -15.40 1.05
CA SER A 718 -12.94 -13.98 0.99
C SER A 718 -13.53 -13.26 -0.23
N LEU A 719 -13.68 -13.97 -1.36
CA LEU A 719 -14.09 -13.36 -2.63
C LEU A 719 -15.28 -14.08 -3.27
N ASP A 720 -16.09 -13.33 -4.01
CA ASP A 720 -17.15 -13.86 -4.83
C ASP A 720 -16.57 -14.54 -6.08
N ASN A 721 -17.32 -15.46 -6.67
CA ASN A 721 -16.90 -16.31 -7.78
C ASN A 721 -16.47 -15.51 -9.02
N GLY A 722 -17.10 -14.33 -9.23
CA GLY A 722 -16.72 -13.42 -10.32
C GLY A 722 -15.34 -12.78 -10.16
N LEU A 723 -14.72 -12.84 -8.98
CA LEU A 723 -13.38 -12.29 -8.70
C LEU A 723 -12.32 -13.39 -8.59
N MET A 724 -12.49 -14.51 -9.30
CA MET A 724 -11.58 -15.65 -9.26
C MET A 724 -10.10 -15.28 -9.47
N GLU A 725 -9.79 -14.41 -10.44
CA GLU A 725 -8.41 -13.99 -10.68
C GLU A 725 -7.80 -13.23 -9.50
N GLU A 726 -8.59 -12.38 -8.84
CA GLU A 726 -8.17 -11.67 -7.62
C GLU A 726 -8.01 -12.66 -6.46
N ALA A 727 -8.83 -13.70 -6.38
CA ALA A 727 -8.71 -14.77 -5.38
C ALA A 727 -7.44 -15.59 -5.55
N ILE A 728 -7.07 -15.91 -6.79
CA ILE A 728 -5.80 -16.57 -7.08
C ILE A 728 -4.62 -15.66 -6.73
N ALA A 729 -4.65 -14.39 -7.18
CA ALA A 729 -3.56 -13.44 -6.98
C ALA A 729 -3.31 -13.14 -5.49
N LYS A 730 -4.37 -12.99 -4.71
CA LYS A 730 -4.31 -12.76 -3.26
C LYS A 730 -4.25 -14.03 -2.43
N LYS A 731 -4.29 -15.20 -3.07
CA LYS A 731 -4.23 -16.51 -2.44
C LYS A 731 -5.35 -16.79 -1.42
N HIS A 732 -6.58 -16.47 -1.80
CA HIS A 732 -7.80 -16.75 -1.03
C HIS A 732 -8.78 -17.64 -1.79
N SER A 733 -9.77 -18.18 -1.09
CA SER A 733 -10.83 -19.00 -1.70
C SER A 733 -12.02 -18.14 -2.14
N THR A 734 -12.66 -18.56 -3.23
CA THR A 734 -14.01 -18.09 -3.56
C THR A 734 -15.06 -18.86 -2.76
N VAL A 735 -16.27 -18.31 -2.64
CA VAL A 735 -17.40 -18.96 -1.95
C VAL A 735 -17.64 -20.39 -2.46
N ILE A 736 -17.68 -20.60 -3.78
CA ILE A 736 -17.97 -21.91 -4.36
C ILE A 736 -16.79 -22.88 -4.21
N GLU A 737 -15.55 -22.40 -4.22
CA GLU A 737 -14.41 -23.25 -3.91
C GLU A 737 -14.42 -23.73 -2.46
N ALA A 738 -14.76 -22.87 -1.49
CA ALA A 738 -14.89 -23.24 -0.09
C ALA A 738 -16.00 -24.29 0.13
N ILE A 739 -17.13 -24.14 -0.56
CA ILE A 739 -18.23 -25.13 -0.57
C ILE A 739 -17.75 -26.46 -1.14
N GLU A 740 -16.97 -26.44 -2.21
CA GLU A 740 -16.41 -27.66 -2.80
C GLU A 740 -15.40 -28.35 -1.88
N VAL A 741 -14.57 -27.59 -1.17
CA VAL A 741 -13.67 -28.13 -0.13
C VAL A 741 -14.48 -28.89 0.93
N ALA A 742 -15.58 -28.32 1.43
CA ALA A 742 -16.45 -28.97 2.42
C ALA A 742 -17.05 -30.28 1.90
N ARG A 743 -17.55 -30.26 0.66
CA ARG A 743 -18.12 -31.43 -0.01
C ARG A 743 -17.10 -32.56 -0.11
N GLN A 744 -15.89 -32.26 -0.59
CA GLN A 744 -14.82 -33.24 -0.73
C GLN A 744 -14.26 -33.74 0.61
N MET A 745 -14.27 -32.87 1.62
CA MET A 745 -13.95 -33.20 3.01
C MET A 745 -15.00 -34.13 3.64
N ASN A 746 -16.16 -34.32 2.99
CA ASN A 746 -17.32 -35.02 3.52
C ASN A 746 -17.79 -34.40 4.85
N CYS A 747 -17.75 -33.07 4.93
CA CYS A 747 -18.18 -32.31 6.09
C CYS A 747 -19.54 -31.66 5.80
N ARG A 748 -20.57 -32.09 6.54
CA ARG A 748 -21.94 -31.63 6.31
C ARG A 748 -22.18 -30.19 6.77
N ASN A 749 -21.59 -29.80 7.90
CA ASN A 749 -21.83 -28.50 8.52
C ASN A 749 -20.70 -27.54 8.14
N LEU A 750 -21.03 -26.56 7.30
CA LEU A 750 -20.08 -25.59 6.75
C LEU A 750 -20.43 -24.18 7.22
N LEU A 751 -19.49 -23.54 7.90
CA LEU A 751 -19.54 -22.13 8.26
C LEU A 751 -18.55 -21.34 7.39
N LEU A 752 -19.07 -20.44 6.56
CA LEU A 752 -18.24 -19.53 5.75
C LEU A 752 -18.01 -18.21 6.49
N THR A 753 -16.76 -17.75 6.48
CA THR A 753 -16.34 -16.50 7.14
C THR A 753 -15.26 -15.78 6.34
N HIS A 754 -14.64 -14.75 6.93
CA HIS A 754 -13.54 -13.98 6.35
C HIS A 754 -13.93 -13.26 5.04
N PHE A 755 -15.11 -12.65 4.98
CA PHE A 755 -15.61 -12.00 3.77
C PHE A 755 -14.90 -10.67 3.50
N SER A 756 -14.57 -10.38 2.23
CA SER A 756 -14.03 -9.08 1.86
C SER A 756 -14.97 -7.93 2.25
N THR A 757 -14.39 -6.85 2.77
CA THR A 757 -15.08 -5.57 3.10
C THR A 757 -15.84 -4.92 1.95
N ARG A 758 -15.66 -5.41 0.72
CA ARG A 758 -16.37 -4.95 -0.48
C ARG A 758 -17.83 -5.38 -0.50
N TYR A 759 -18.15 -6.47 0.18
CA TYR A 759 -19.48 -7.07 0.17
C TYR A 759 -20.32 -6.52 1.31
N LYS A 760 -21.54 -6.11 0.97
CA LYS A 760 -22.61 -5.89 1.94
C LYS A 760 -23.15 -7.23 2.44
N GLU A 761 -24.05 -7.19 3.40
CA GLU A 761 -24.53 -8.29 4.22
C GLU A 761 -24.90 -9.55 3.43
N THR A 762 -25.66 -9.41 2.33
CA THR A 762 -26.16 -10.53 1.50
C THR A 762 -25.40 -10.74 0.19
N SER A 763 -24.43 -9.88 -0.15
CA SER A 763 -23.82 -9.86 -1.49
C SER A 763 -22.99 -11.10 -1.84
N SER A 764 -22.60 -11.90 -0.85
CA SER A 764 -21.85 -13.16 -1.01
C SER A 764 -22.71 -14.42 -0.91
N MET A 765 -24.00 -14.30 -0.59
CA MET A 765 -24.87 -15.46 -0.39
C MET A 765 -25.29 -16.09 -1.73
N VAL A 766 -25.18 -17.42 -1.84
CA VAL A 766 -25.70 -18.19 -2.97
C VAL A 766 -27.00 -18.88 -2.52
N PHE A 767 -28.10 -18.59 -3.20
CA PHE A 767 -29.45 -18.81 -2.65
C PHE A 767 -30.12 -20.14 -3.00
N ASP A 768 -29.58 -20.94 -3.93
CA ASP A 768 -30.15 -22.25 -4.25
C ASP A 768 -29.11 -23.30 -4.69
N ASP A 769 -29.43 -24.57 -4.42
CA ASP A 769 -28.52 -25.71 -4.63
C ASP A 769 -28.17 -25.94 -6.10
N ARG A 770 -29.11 -25.67 -7.02
CA ARG A 770 -28.87 -25.86 -8.46
C ARG A 770 -27.87 -24.82 -8.96
N ARG A 771 -28.00 -23.57 -8.50
CA ARG A 771 -27.09 -22.49 -8.81
C ARG A 771 -25.71 -22.77 -8.26
N MET A 772 -25.58 -23.28 -7.02
CA MET A 772 -24.28 -23.69 -6.48
C MET A 772 -23.60 -24.72 -7.39
N GLN A 773 -24.33 -25.76 -7.80
CA GLN A 773 -23.80 -26.79 -8.70
C GLN A 773 -23.40 -26.24 -10.08
N GLN A 774 -24.22 -25.35 -10.66
CA GLN A 774 -23.93 -24.71 -11.95
C GLN A 774 -22.69 -23.81 -11.87
N GLU A 775 -22.57 -23.00 -10.83
CA GLU A 775 -21.40 -22.14 -10.63
C GLU A 775 -20.14 -22.98 -10.36
N ALA A 776 -20.25 -24.07 -9.61
CA ALA A 776 -19.14 -25.02 -9.41
C ALA A 776 -18.66 -25.64 -10.73
N GLN A 777 -19.59 -26.07 -11.60
CA GLN A 777 -19.25 -26.61 -12.91
C GLN A 777 -18.55 -25.56 -13.78
N LYS A 778 -19.14 -24.37 -13.91
CA LYS A 778 -18.54 -23.27 -14.70
C LYS A 778 -17.15 -22.91 -14.21
N LEU A 779 -16.97 -22.84 -12.90
CA LEU A 779 -15.70 -22.49 -12.28
C LEU A 779 -14.66 -23.58 -12.47
N GLY A 780 -15.06 -24.84 -12.33
CA GLY A 780 -14.22 -26.01 -12.62
C GLY A 780 -13.72 -26.01 -14.07
N GLU A 781 -14.61 -25.77 -15.04
CA GLU A 781 -14.29 -25.65 -16.47
C GLU A 781 -13.37 -24.45 -16.76
N TYR A 782 -13.60 -23.31 -16.10
CA TYR A 782 -12.76 -22.12 -16.21
C TYR A 782 -11.33 -22.39 -15.73
N LEU A 783 -11.18 -22.95 -14.53
CA LEU A 783 -9.86 -23.27 -13.94
C LEU A 783 -9.11 -24.34 -14.76
N GLU A 784 -9.85 -25.26 -15.38
CA GLU A 784 -9.33 -26.22 -16.35
C GLU A 784 -8.79 -25.53 -17.60
N LYS A 785 -9.59 -24.68 -18.25
CA LYS A 785 -9.20 -23.96 -19.45
C LYS A 785 -7.98 -23.07 -19.23
N THR A 786 -7.92 -22.41 -18.06
CA THR A 786 -6.84 -21.50 -17.68
C THR A 786 -5.60 -22.20 -17.10
N ARG A 787 -5.66 -23.53 -16.90
CA ARG A 787 -4.57 -24.37 -16.37
C ARG A 787 -4.05 -23.90 -15.00
N VAL A 788 -4.94 -23.40 -14.14
CA VAL A 788 -4.60 -23.02 -12.77
C VAL A 788 -4.25 -24.28 -11.97
N LYS A 789 -3.09 -24.28 -11.31
CA LYS A 789 -2.69 -25.39 -10.41
C LYS A 789 -3.59 -25.41 -9.18
N GLY A 790 -3.97 -26.60 -8.71
CA GLY A 790 -4.80 -26.76 -7.52
C GLY A 790 -6.31 -26.60 -7.77
N ASN A 791 -6.80 -27.00 -8.95
CA ASN A 791 -8.24 -27.03 -9.24
C ASN A 791 -8.94 -28.05 -8.32
N ILE A 792 -9.62 -27.56 -7.29
CA ILE A 792 -10.31 -28.39 -6.30
C ILE A 792 -11.35 -29.30 -6.96
N PHE A 793 -12.10 -28.81 -7.96
CA PHE A 793 -13.17 -29.55 -8.64
C PHE A 793 -12.74 -30.81 -9.40
N ARG A 794 -11.43 -31.00 -9.65
CA ARG A 794 -10.89 -32.21 -10.28
C ARG A 794 -10.43 -33.28 -9.28
N SER A 795 -10.26 -32.90 -8.02
CA SER A 795 -9.77 -33.77 -6.97
C SER A 795 -10.90 -34.71 -6.55
N ASN A 796 -11.17 -35.76 -7.34
CA ASN A 796 -12.14 -36.78 -6.94
C ASN A 796 -11.53 -37.65 -5.84
N PHE A 797 -11.64 -37.19 -4.60
CA PHE A 797 -11.35 -38.02 -3.43
C PHE A 797 -12.37 -39.16 -3.38
N SER A 798 -11.89 -40.40 -3.49
CA SER A 798 -12.71 -41.62 -3.44
C SER A 798 -13.58 -41.65 -2.18
N GLY A 799 -14.88 -41.90 -2.34
CA GLY A 799 -15.84 -42.00 -1.23
C GLY A 799 -16.45 -40.66 -0.78
N CYS A 800 -16.52 -39.65 -1.65
CA CYS A 800 -17.32 -38.44 -1.41
C CYS A 800 -18.77 -38.69 -1.89
N GLU A 801 -19.70 -38.83 -0.95
CA GLU A 801 -21.13 -39.08 -1.23
C GLU A 801 -22.01 -37.85 -0.98
N LEU A 802 -21.45 -36.77 -0.44
CA LEU A 802 -22.19 -35.58 -0.06
C LEU A 802 -22.57 -34.75 -1.30
N GLU A 803 -23.87 -34.47 -1.48
CA GLU A 803 -24.36 -33.54 -2.50
C GLU A 803 -24.46 -32.11 -1.95
N TYR A 804 -24.48 -31.10 -2.84
CA TYR A 804 -24.63 -29.68 -2.44
C TYR A 804 -25.88 -29.41 -1.59
N LYS A 805 -26.97 -30.15 -1.83
CA LYS A 805 -28.23 -30.00 -1.10
C LYS A 805 -28.13 -30.44 0.36
N ASP A 806 -27.23 -31.38 0.65
CA ASP A 806 -27.09 -32.02 1.97
C ASP A 806 -26.25 -31.17 2.94
N LEU A 807 -25.53 -30.17 2.41
CA LEU A 807 -24.75 -29.20 3.18
C LEU A 807 -25.65 -28.27 3.99
N ASN A 808 -25.38 -28.24 5.30
CA ASN A 808 -25.86 -27.22 6.23
C ASN A 808 -24.95 -26.00 6.11
N LEU A 809 -25.18 -25.18 5.07
CA LEU A 809 -24.41 -23.99 4.77
C LEU A 809 -24.87 -22.79 5.62
N THR A 810 -23.95 -22.25 6.41
CA THR A 810 -24.14 -21.00 7.17
C THR A 810 -23.11 -19.96 6.77
N PHE A 811 -23.58 -18.74 6.47
CA PHE A 811 -22.76 -17.54 6.32
C PHE A 811 -22.63 -16.85 7.67
N ALA A 812 -21.40 -16.67 8.14
CA ALA A 812 -21.12 -16.01 9.39
C ALA A 812 -21.45 -14.51 9.34
N TYR A 813 -21.94 -13.99 10.46
CA TYR A 813 -22.05 -12.55 10.72
C TYR A 813 -21.42 -12.27 12.08
N ASP A 814 -20.93 -11.05 12.28
CA ASP A 814 -20.47 -10.63 13.61
C ASP A 814 -21.60 -10.84 14.63
N PHE A 815 -21.25 -11.15 15.88
CA PHE A 815 -22.20 -11.39 16.99
C PHE A 815 -23.06 -12.65 16.87
N MET A 816 -22.85 -13.49 15.86
CA MET A 816 -23.65 -14.70 15.66
C MET A 816 -23.23 -15.81 16.63
N ILE A 817 -24.22 -16.46 17.25
CA ILE A 817 -24.10 -17.62 18.12
C ILE A 817 -24.93 -18.74 17.50
N ILE A 818 -24.28 -19.84 17.09
CA ILE A 818 -24.98 -20.95 16.44
C ILE A 818 -24.63 -22.29 17.08
N ARG A 819 -25.63 -23.14 17.28
CA ARG A 819 -25.43 -24.54 17.67
C ARG A 819 -25.24 -25.43 16.46
N LEU A 820 -24.53 -26.53 16.62
CA LEU A 820 -24.23 -27.43 15.52
C LEU A 820 -25.50 -28.01 14.86
N ASP A 821 -26.52 -28.34 15.64
CA ASP A 821 -27.83 -28.83 15.16
C ASP A 821 -28.67 -27.76 14.45
N GLU A 822 -28.36 -26.48 14.69
CA GLU A 822 -29.02 -25.31 14.10
C GLU A 822 -28.36 -24.82 12.80
N MET A 823 -27.21 -25.37 12.38
CA MET A 823 -26.45 -24.92 11.18
C MET A 823 -27.24 -24.95 9.87
N GLY A 824 -28.31 -25.74 9.77
CA GLY A 824 -29.20 -25.75 8.61
C GLY A 824 -30.25 -24.64 8.60
N LEU A 825 -30.50 -23.96 9.73
CA LEU A 825 -31.62 -23.04 9.91
C LEU A 825 -31.52 -21.82 9.02
N GLN A 826 -30.32 -21.23 8.87
CA GLN A 826 -30.12 -20.03 8.06
C GLN A 826 -30.53 -20.26 6.59
N LYS A 827 -30.20 -21.44 6.04
CA LYS A 827 -30.58 -21.85 4.67
C LYS A 827 -32.09 -21.80 4.43
N THR A 828 -32.89 -22.13 5.44
CA THR A 828 -34.36 -22.05 5.36
C THR A 828 -34.89 -20.62 5.28
N LYS A 829 -34.07 -19.64 5.69
CA LYS A 829 -34.42 -18.23 5.80
C LYS A 829 -33.86 -17.33 4.70
N TYR A 830 -33.12 -17.89 3.75
CA TYR A 830 -32.42 -17.16 2.69
C TYR A 830 -33.29 -16.17 1.89
N LYS A 831 -34.58 -16.48 1.69
CA LYS A 831 -35.51 -15.56 1.03
C LYS A 831 -35.87 -14.36 1.90
N GLU A 832 -36.07 -14.56 3.20
CA GLU A 832 -36.32 -13.43 4.13
C GLU A 832 -35.08 -12.54 4.27
N PHE A 833 -33.86 -13.10 4.23
CA PHE A 833 -32.61 -12.31 4.23
C PHE A 833 -32.57 -11.29 3.09
N LEU A 834 -32.99 -11.65 1.87
CA LEU A 834 -33.05 -10.73 0.73
C LEU A 834 -34.04 -9.59 0.91
N ASN A 835 -35.11 -9.80 1.69
CA ASN A 835 -36.09 -8.76 1.97
C ASN A 835 -35.58 -7.76 3.03
N VAL A 836 -34.86 -8.25 4.04
CA VAL A 836 -34.32 -7.42 5.13
C VAL A 836 -33.06 -6.64 4.72
N PHE A 837 -32.26 -7.27 3.85
CA PHE A 837 -31.07 -6.69 3.24
C PHE A 837 -31.25 -6.65 1.72
N PRO A 838 -32.11 -5.74 1.22
CA PRO A 838 -32.35 -5.63 -0.21
C PRO A 838 -31.03 -5.28 -0.90
N VAL A 839 -30.68 -6.07 -1.90
CA VAL A 839 -29.61 -5.72 -2.84
C VAL A 839 -30.16 -4.56 -3.66
N THR A 840 -29.70 -3.34 -3.40
CA THR A 840 -30.18 -2.17 -4.14
C THR A 840 -29.64 -2.21 -5.57
N ASP A 841 -30.40 -1.71 -6.55
CA ASP A 841 -29.90 -1.53 -7.93
C ASP A 841 -28.64 -0.68 -7.97
N ASP A 842 -28.50 0.22 -7.00
CA ASP A 842 -27.33 1.06 -6.76
C ASP A 842 -26.09 0.25 -6.31
N ASP A 843 -26.26 -0.91 -5.66
CA ASP A 843 -25.16 -1.84 -5.33
C ASP A 843 -24.71 -2.64 -6.55
N PHE A 844 -25.65 -3.02 -7.41
CA PHE A 844 -25.34 -3.67 -8.67
C PHE A 844 -24.66 -2.69 -9.64
N GLU A 845 -25.17 -1.46 -9.74
CA GLU A 845 -24.58 -0.39 -10.54
C GLU A 845 -23.27 0.11 -9.95
N LYS A 846 -23.08 0.24 -8.62
CA LYS A 846 -21.75 0.55 -8.03
C LYS A 846 -20.77 -0.60 -8.21
N ARG A 847 -21.23 -1.86 -8.15
CA ARG A 847 -20.39 -3.03 -8.43
C ARG A 847 -19.94 -3.01 -9.88
N LYS A 848 -20.88 -2.80 -10.81
CA LYS A 848 -20.65 -2.62 -12.25
C LYS A 848 -19.79 -1.39 -12.54
N GLU A 849 -20.01 -0.26 -11.88
CA GLU A 849 -19.24 0.98 -12.00
C GLU A 849 -17.82 0.80 -11.43
N ARG A 850 -17.62 0.04 -10.35
CA ARG A 850 -16.29 -0.29 -9.82
C ARG A 850 -15.53 -1.27 -10.71
N GLU A 851 -16.22 -2.25 -11.30
CA GLU A 851 -15.68 -3.13 -12.36
C GLU A 851 -15.31 -2.29 -13.59
N LEU A 852 -16.19 -1.38 -14.02
CA LEU A 852 -15.96 -0.41 -15.09
C LEU A 852 -14.81 0.59 -14.76
N LYS A 853 -14.67 1.01 -13.50
CA LYS A 853 -13.57 1.88 -13.02
C LYS A 853 -12.25 1.11 -12.90
N ARG A 854 -12.27 -0.19 -12.56
CA ARG A 854 -11.09 -1.07 -12.62
C ARG A 854 -10.61 -1.28 -14.05
N LEU A 855 -11.51 -1.23 -15.03
CA LEU A 855 -11.20 -1.20 -16.47
C LEU A 855 -10.77 0.18 -17.00
N ARG A 856 -10.79 1.26 -16.19
CA ARG A 856 -10.33 2.60 -16.60
C ARG A 856 -8.80 2.76 -16.50
N TRP A 857 -8.00 1.87 -17.05
CA TRP A 857 -6.56 2.15 -17.24
C TRP A 857 -6.05 1.53 -18.55
N VAL A 858 -6.36 2.17 -19.68
CA VAL A 858 -5.44 2.24 -20.83
C VAL A 858 -5.57 3.61 -21.49
N LEU A 859 -4.74 4.56 -21.07
CA LEU A 859 -4.41 5.75 -21.86
C LEU A 859 -2.88 5.85 -21.93
N LYS A 860 -2.30 5.08 -22.84
CA LYS A 860 -1.03 5.45 -23.47
C LYS A 860 -1.36 5.92 -24.87
N SER A 861 -1.03 7.16 -25.21
CA SER A 861 -0.77 7.51 -26.60
C SER A 861 0.40 6.65 -27.07
N SER A 862 0.36 6.18 -28.32
CA SER A 862 1.59 5.68 -28.94
C SER A 862 2.62 6.81 -28.93
N SER A 863 3.91 6.48 -28.92
CA SER A 863 5.01 7.44 -29.04
C SER A 863 4.95 8.28 -30.33
N THR A 864 4.04 7.95 -31.25
CA THR A 864 3.82 8.62 -32.53
C THR A 864 2.58 9.54 -32.56
N ASN A 865 1.77 9.62 -31.48
CA ASN A 865 0.51 10.41 -31.43
C ASN A 865 -0.57 10.00 -32.46
N ASP A 866 -0.52 8.79 -32.99
CA ASP A 866 -1.44 8.34 -34.06
C ASP A 866 -2.72 7.64 -33.54
N MET A 867 -2.81 7.32 -32.25
CA MET A 867 -3.99 6.71 -31.60
C MET A 867 -4.34 7.46 -30.31
N ASN A 868 -5.61 7.82 -30.14
CA ASN A 868 -6.02 8.75 -29.09
C ASN A 868 -6.84 8.14 -27.93
N ALA A 869 -7.52 6.99 -28.09
CA ALA A 869 -8.20 6.33 -26.97
C ALA A 869 -8.60 4.86 -27.25
N ILE A 870 -8.58 4.03 -26.21
CA ILE A 870 -9.29 2.74 -26.14
C ILE A 870 -10.39 2.86 -25.08
N ILE A 871 -11.66 2.68 -25.48
CA ILE A 871 -12.81 2.69 -24.57
C ILE A 871 -13.41 1.29 -24.57
N CYS A 872 -13.62 0.69 -23.41
CA CYS A 872 -14.30 -0.60 -23.27
C CYS A 872 -15.62 -0.37 -22.54
N ASP A 873 -16.72 -0.92 -23.04
CA ASP A 873 -17.97 -1.00 -22.27
C ASP A 873 -18.21 -2.43 -21.76
N GLY A 874 -19.11 -2.56 -20.77
CA GLY A 874 -19.41 -3.81 -20.07
C GLY A 874 -20.06 -4.90 -20.92
N THR A 875 -20.07 -4.78 -22.26
CA THR A 875 -20.57 -5.80 -23.18
C THR A 875 -19.46 -6.57 -23.90
N HIS A 876 -18.18 -6.35 -23.55
CA HIS A 876 -16.97 -6.88 -24.22
C HIS A 876 -16.64 -6.18 -25.56
N HIS A 877 -17.22 -5.01 -25.81
CA HIS A 877 -16.93 -4.20 -26.98
C HIS A 877 -15.77 -3.24 -26.68
N MET A 878 -14.70 -3.33 -27.48
CA MET A 878 -13.54 -2.42 -27.41
C MET A 878 -13.62 -1.42 -28.56
N PHE A 879 -13.60 -0.13 -28.23
CA PHE A 879 -13.65 0.99 -29.17
C PHE A 879 -12.27 1.63 -29.26
N VAL A 880 -11.64 1.56 -30.43
CA VAL A 880 -10.39 2.28 -30.70
C VAL A 880 -10.70 3.54 -31.52
N ILE A 881 -10.30 4.70 -31.01
CA ILE A 881 -10.45 6.00 -31.68
C ILE A 881 -9.16 6.32 -32.43
N ILE A 882 -9.25 6.30 -33.77
CA ILE A 882 -8.11 6.54 -34.68
C ILE A 882 -8.48 7.64 -35.69
N PRO A 883 -7.57 8.57 -36.02
CA PRO A 883 -7.74 9.47 -37.16
C PRO A 883 -7.80 8.65 -38.46
N PHE A 884 -8.88 8.79 -39.23
CA PHE A 884 -9.05 8.02 -40.48
C PHE A 884 -7.96 8.29 -41.51
N ARG A 885 -7.55 9.56 -41.62
CA ARG A 885 -6.35 10.02 -42.33
C ARG A 885 -5.52 10.89 -41.37
N PRO A 886 -4.20 10.66 -41.24
CA PRO A 886 -3.34 9.86 -42.12
C PRO A 886 -3.16 8.39 -41.68
N THR A 887 -3.64 7.99 -40.51
CA THR A 887 -3.12 6.81 -39.81
C THR A 887 -3.45 5.46 -40.45
N ILE A 888 -4.70 5.18 -40.81
CA ILE A 888 -5.10 3.84 -41.29
C ILE A 888 -4.73 3.66 -42.76
N VAL A 889 -5.11 4.62 -43.60
CA VAL A 889 -4.89 4.55 -45.06
C VAL A 889 -3.41 4.58 -45.40
N ASP A 890 -2.61 5.44 -44.78
CA ASP A 890 -1.18 5.53 -45.10
C ASP A 890 -0.40 4.35 -44.53
N PHE A 891 -0.79 3.79 -43.36
CA PHE A 891 -0.17 2.57 -42.83
C PHE A 891 -0.41 1.37 -43.75
N GLU A 892 -1.64 1.14 -44.18
CA GLU A 892 -1.97 0.00 -45.05
C GLU A 892 -1.37 0.14 -46.45
N LEU A 893 -1.33 1.36 -47.01
CA LEU A 893 -0.67 1.63 -48.30
C LEU A 893 0.86 1.51 -48.21
N ARG A 894 1.47 2.00 -47.12
CA ARG A 894 2.93 2.02 -46.91
C ARG A 894 3.49 0.63 -46.61
N TYR A 895 2.80 -0.17 -45.81
CA TYR A 895 3.31 -1.47 -45.37
C TYR A 895 2.67 -2.65 -46.08
N GLN A 896 1.65 -2.43 -46.91
CA GLN A 896 0.89 -3.49 -47.61
C GLN A 896 0.43 -4.60 -46.63
N GLN A 897 0.21 -4.22 -45.37
CA GLN A 897 -0.16 -5.08 -44.26
C GLN A 897 -1.32 -4.42 -43.50
N ARG A 898 -2.30 -5.23 -43.07
CA ARG A 898 -3.49 -4.77 -42.34
C ARG A 898 -3.15 -4.56 -40.86
N ILE A 899 -3.76 -3.58 -40.20
CA ILE A 899 -3.48 -3.26 -38.78
C ILE A 899 -3.87 -4.43 -37.85
N THR A 900 -2.90 -4.95 -37.08
CA THR A 900 -3.09 -5.88 -35.95
C THR A 900 -2.41 -5.31 -34.70
N TYR A 901 -3.00 -5.48 -33.52
CA TYR A 901 -2.53 -4.85 -32.28
C TYR A 901 -1.52 -5.72 -31.52
N GLU A 902 -0.33 -5.20 -31.26
CA GLU A 902 0.68 -5.80 -30.38
C GLU A 902 0.87 -4.94 -29.11
N THR A 903 0.82 -5.56 -27.92
CA THR A 903 1.34 -4.96 -26.69
C THR A 903 2.54 -5.75 -26.18
N VAL A 904 3.38 -5.08 -25.39
CA VAL A 904 4.71 -5.53 -24.98
C VAL A 904 4.72 -6.93 -24.32
N ASN A 905 3.61 -7.35 -23.71
CA ASN A 905 3.49 -8.63 -22.99
C ASN A 905 2.33 -9.54 -23.43
N THR A 906 1.59 -9.21 -24.50
CA THR A 906 0.39 -9.99 -24.92
C THR A 906 0.13 -9.84 -26.42
N HIS A 907 -0.15 -10.93 -27.13
CA HIS A 907 -0.71 -10.87 -28.48
C HIS A 907 -2.23 -10.79 -28.39
N MET A 908 -2.82 -9.73 -28.92
CA MET A 908 -4.26 -9.60 -29.10
C MET A 908 -4.61 -9.96 -30.54
N VAL A 909 -5.28 -11.09 -30.74
CA VAL A 909 -5.81 -11.47 -32.05
C VAL A 909 -7.25 -11.03 -32.12
N VAL A 910 -7.53 -10.05 -32.98
CA VAL A 910 -8.90 -9.63 -33.29
C VAL A 910 -9.47 -10.58 -34.33
N HIS A 911 -10.51 -11.33 -33.97
CA HIS A 911 -11.20 -12.27 -34.86
C HIS A 911 -12.27 -11.57 -35.71
N LYS A 912 -12.97 -10.60 -35.13
CA LYS A 912 -14.03 -9.84 -35.81
C LYS A 912 -14.13 -8.42 -35.27
N ALA A 913 -14.23 -7.44 -36.16
CA ALA A 913 -14.47 -6.06 -35.80
C ALA A 913 -15.39 -5.36 -36.82
N ARG A 914 -15.98 -4.24 -36.43
CA ARG A 914 -16.78 -3.36 -37.29
C ARG A 914 -16.14 -1.99 -37.32
N LEU A 915 -15.99 -1.45 -38.51
CA LEU A 915 -15.53 -0.09 -38.70
C LEU A 915 -16.77 0.82 -38.74
N ARG A 916 -16.89 1.74 -37.80
CA ARG A 916 -17.98 2.73 -37.76
C ARG A 916 -17.40 4.13 -37.91
N PHE A 917 -17.87 4.86 -38.91
CA PHE A 917 -17.58 6.29 -39.03
C PHE A 917 -18.51 7.04 -38.08
N ALA A 918 -17.95 7.90 -37.24
CA ALA A 918 -18.71 8.74 -36.32
C ALA A 918 -18.24 10.19 -36.42
N LEU A 919 -19.20 11.10 -36.32
CA LEU A 919 -18.87 12.52 -36.17
C LEU A 919 -18.53 12.79 -34.70
N VAL A 920 -17.57 13.68 -34.45
CA VAL A 920 -17.17 14.12 -33.11
C VAL A 920 -18.37 14.54 -32.24
N GLN A 921 -19.43 15.08 -32.86
CA GLN A 921 -20.67 15.49 -32.20
C GLN A 921 -21.50 14.31 -31.67
N GLU A 922 -21.44 13.15 -32.31
CA GLU A 922 -22.14 11.91 -31.89
C GLU A 922 -21.48 11.30 -30.65
N LEU A 923 -20.15 11.45 -30.51
CA LEU A 923 -19.39 10.99 -29.34
C LEU A 923 -19.64 11.85 -28.09
N THR A 924 -20.05 13.12 -28.25
CA THR A 924 -20.18 14.07 -27.13
C THR A 924 -21.52 14.02 -26.39
N GLN A 925 -22.52 13.26 -26.84
CA GLN A 925 -23.83 13.17 -26.15
C GLN A 925 -23.77 12.52 -24.75
N GLY A 926 -22.61 12.02 -24.31
CA GLY A 926 -22.39 11.50 -22.96
C GLY A 926 -21.15 12.01 -22.21
N PHE A 927 -20.34 12.92 -22.78
CA PHE A 927 -19.05 13.32 -22.22
C PHE A 927 -18.90 14.85 -22.08
N ARG A 928 -18.59 15.33 -20.87
CA ARG A 928 -18.44 16.77 -20.54
C ARG A 928 -17.07 17.37 -20.93
N SER A 929 -16.65 17.26 -22.19
CA SER A 929 -15.47 18.00 -22.70
C SER A 929 -15.70 18.55 -24.10
N ARG A 930 -15.17 19.76 -24.38
CA ARG A 930 -15.23 20.40 -25.71
C ARG A 930 -14.17 19.79 -26.62
N PRO A 931 -14.52 19.33 -27.84
CA PRO A 931 -13.55 18.73 -28.76
C PRO A 931 -12.91 19.73 -29.73
N ILE A 932 -11.75 19.33 -30.26
CA ILE A 932 -11.05 19.96 -31.39
C ILE A 932 -11.91 19.81 -32.66
N ILE A 933 -12.04 20.88 -33.43
CA ILE A 933 -12.98 21.02 -34.55
C ILE A 933 -12.58 20.14 -35.75
N GLY A 934 -13.53 19.39 -36.31
CA GLY A 934 -13.63 19.18 -37.77
C GLY A 934 -13.15 17.86 -38.39
N LEU A 935 -12.63 16.88 -37.64
CA LEU A 935 -12.14 15.63 -38.23
C LEU A 935 -13.19 14.50 -38.17
N PRO A 936 -13.42 13.73 -39.26
CA PRO A 936 -14.17 12.49 -39.22
C PRO A 936 -13.39 11.45 -38.40
N ILE A 937 -14.01 10.90 -37.36
CA ILE A 937 -13.40 9.87 -36.50
C ILE A 937 -13.88 8.51 -36.97
N VAL A 938 -12.94 7.56 -37.03
CA VAL A 938 -13.28 6.15 -37.21
C VAL A 938 -13.18 5.44 -35.87
N ILE A 939 -14.28 4.81 -35.51
CA ILE A 939 -14.42 3.93 -34.37
C ILE A 939 -14.22 2.51 -34.88
N LEU A 940 -13.18 1.85 -34.39
CA LEU A 940 -13.05 0.42 -34.58
C LEU A 940 -13.70 -0.30 -33.41
N GLU A 941 -14.83 -0.94 -33.66
CA GLU A 941 -15.57 -1.76 -32.70
C GLU A 941 -15.11 -3.22 -32.79
N ILE A 942 -14.39 -3.69 -31.78
CA ILE A 942 -13.91 -5.07 -31.71
C ILE A 942 -15.02 -5.94 -31.11
N ASN A 943 -15.55 -6.89 -31.90
CA ASN A 943 -16.64 -7.78 -31.50
C ASN A 943 -16.15 -9.13 -30.97
N GLU A 944 -14.98 -9.60 -31.42
CA GLU A 944 -14.43 -10.88 -31.00
C GLU A 944 -12.90 -10.82 -30.98
N LEU A 945 -12.29 -11.22 -29.85
CA LEU A 945 -10.84 -11.17 -29.64
C LEU A 945 -10.34 -12.34 -28.78
N ALA A 946 -9.06 -12.67 -28.92
CA ALA A 946 -8.35 -13.62 -28.09
C ALA A 946 -7.01 -13.04 -27.61
N PHE A 947 -6.68 -13.26 -26.33
CA PHE A 947 -5.39 -12.89 -25.75
C PHE A 947 -4.46 -14.10 -25.64
N PHE A 948 -3.20 -13.92 -26.04
CA PHE A 948 -2.15 -14.92 -25.90
C PHE A 948 -0.93 -14.34 -25.20
N LEU A 949 -0.33 -15.10 -24.28
CA LEU A 949 1.05 -14.87 -23.86
C LEU A 949 1.97 -15.22 -25.03
N ARG A 950 3.02 -14.41 -25.23
CA ARG A 950 3.88 -14.38 -26.43
C ARG A 950 4.46 -15.75 -26.82
N ASP A 951 4.51 -16.67 -25.87
CA ASP A 951 5.18 -17.98 -26.00
C ASP A 951 4.30 -19.09 -26.61
N LYS A 952 3.04 -18.80 -26.98
CA LYS A 952 2.05 -19.83 -27.38
C LYS A 952 1.45 -19.69 -28.79
N TYR A 953 1.88 -18.73 -29.61
CA TYR A 953 1.26 -18.49 -30.92
C TYR A 953 2.24 -18.67 -32.08
N GLU A 954 2.10 -19.77 -32.82
CA GLU A 954 2.70 -19.95 -34.15
C GLU A 954 1.70 -19.47 -35.21
N SER A 955 1.98 -18.37 -35.90
CA SER A 955 1.11 -17.89 -36.98
C SER A 955 1.38 -18.67 -38.27
N ASN A 956 0.44 -19.51 -38.69
CA ASN A 956 0.42 -20.03 -40.07
C ASN A 956 0.08 -18.87 -41.03
N GLY A 957 0.90 -18.73 -42.07
CA GLY A 957 0.86 -17.62 -43.02
C GLY A 957 -0.35 -17.58 -43.96
N SER A 958 -0.54 -16.36 -44.46
CA SER A 958 -1.17 -15.90 -45.72
C SER A 958 -2.67 -15.97 -46.02
N ASP A 959 -3.52 -16.72 -45.33
CA ASP A 959 -4.97 -16.74 -45.68
C ASP A 959 -5.89 -16.31 -44.51
N LYS A 960 -5.74 -15.08 -44.01
CA LYS A 960 -6.68 -14.51 -43.03
C LYS A 960 -7.73 -13.61 -43.71
N PRO A 961 -9.04 -13.88 -43.56
CA PRO A 961 -10.11 -13.05 -44.15
C PRO A 961 -10.18 -11.64 -43.51
N PHE A 962 -10.95 -10.74 -44.12
CA PHE A 962 -11.18 -9.37 -43.63
C PHE A 962 -11.70 -9.36 -42.19
N ILE A 963 -11.11 -8.53 -41.32
CA ILE A 963 -11.58 -8.36 -39.94
C ILE A 963 -12.77 -7.38 -39.90
N TYR A 964 -12.97 -6.56 -40.94
CA TYR A 964 -14.03 -5.52 -41.00
C TYR A 964 -15.09 -5.86 -42.06
N GLU A 965 -16.36 -5.95 -41.65
CA GLU A 965 -17.51 -6.28 -42.53
C GLU A 965 -18.30 -5.03 -42.94
N THR A 966 -17.69 -4.02 -43.59
CA THR A 966 -18.43 -2.81 -44.02
C THR A 966 -18.28 -2.51 -45.52
N PRO A 967 -19.37 -2.44 -46.30
CA PRO A 967 -19.34 -2.09 -47.74
C PRO A 967 -18.65 -0.75 -48.03
N ASN A 968 -18.80 0.22 -47.12
CA ASN A 968 -18.28 1.59 -47.27
C ASN A 968 -16.74 1.66 -47.27
N TYR A 969 -16.03 0.68 -46.69
CA TYR A 969 -14.56 0.68 -46.66
C TYR A 969 -13.96 0.42 -48.05
N ALA A 970 -14.57 -0.50 -48.82
CA ALA A 970 -14.11 -0.87 -50.14
C ALA A 970 -14.21 0.28 -51.16
N GLU A 971 -15.19 1.18 -50.99
CA GLU A 971 -15.39 2.32 -51.88
C GLU A 971 -14.40 3.46 -51.61
N VAL A 972 -14.02 3.68 -50.34
CA VAL A 972 -13.08 4.75 -49.95
C VAL A 972 -11.61 4.38 -50.26
N CYS A 973 -11.25 3.09 -50.19
CA CYS A 973 -9.92 2.60 -50.58
C CYS A 973 -9.72 2.55 -52.11
N ARG A 974 -10.80 2.56 -52.91
CA ARG A 974 -10.75 2.71 -54.36
C ARG A 974 -10.58 4.19 -54.68
N GLY A 975 -9.34 4.69 -54.60
CA GLY A 975 -9.02 6.09 -54.91
C GLY A 975 -9.65 6.59 -56.22
N PRO A 976 -9.88 7.91 -56.38
CA PRO A 976 -10.57 8.46 -57.55
C PRO A 976 -9.77 8.14 -58.82
N GLY A 977 -10.33 7.29 -59.70
CA GLY A 977 -9.74 7.05 -61.02
C GLY A 977 -9.63 5.60 -61.51
N LYS A 978 -10.14 4.57 -60.81
CA LYS A 978 -10.19 3.21 -61.37
C LYS A 978 -11.60 2.86 -61.87
N SER A 979 -11.76 2.78 -63.19
CA SER A 979 -12.99 2.37 -63.87
C SER A 979 -13.30 0.90 -63.61
N VAL A 980 -14.59 0.60 -63.38
CA VAL A 980 -15.16 -0.74 -63.25
C VAL A 980 -14.94 -1.52 -64.55
N THR A 981 -14.18 -2.61 -64.51
CA THR A 981 -14.18 -3.62 -65.57
C THR A 981 -15.19 -4.72 -65.22
N GLY A 982 -16.31 -4.72 -65.92
CA GLY A 982 -16.90 -5.93 -66.48
C GLY A 982 -17.79 -6.83 -65.63
N GLU A 983 -17.39 -7.29 -64.43
CA GLU A 983 -17.94 -8.58 -63.95
C GLU A 983 -18.65 -8.60 -62.58
N ASP A 984 -18.69 -7.52 -61.81
CA ASP A 984 -19.39 -7.52 -60.50
C ASP A 984 -20.61 -6.58 -60.50
N LYS A 985 -21.66 -6.92 -61.26
CA LYS A 985 -22.85 -6.04 -61.42
C LYS A 985 -24.13 -6.49 -60.72
N ASP A 986 -24.15 -7.59 -59.98
CA ASP A 986 -25.43 -8.16 -59.54
C ASP A 986 -25.82 -7.99 -58.06
N ASP A 987 -25.01 -7.37 -57.19
CA ASP A 987 -25.37 -7.25 -55.76
C ASP A 987 -25.21 -5.84 -55.17
N VAL A 988 -25.81 -4.82 -55.80
CA VAL A 988 -26.02 -3.50 -55.15
C VAL A 988 -27.48 -3.10 -55.26
N GLN A 989 -28.28 -3.47 -54.25
CA GLN A 989 -29.56 -2.84 -53.97
C GLN A 989 -29.38 -1.69 -52.96
N GLU A 990 -29.73 -0.49 -53.44
CA GLU A 990 -30.11 0.76 -52.77
C GLU A 990 -29.83 0.93 -51.27
N ILE A 991 -28.86 1.81 -50.95
CA ILE A 991 -28.89 2.62 -49.73
C ILE A 991 -28.91 4.09 -50.14
N GLY A 992 -29.90 4.81 -49.62
CA GLY A 992 -30.28 6.16 -49.98
C GLY A 992 -29.24 7.25 -49.72
N GLN A 993 -29.40 8.32 -50.48
CA GLN A 993 -28.62 9.56 -50.51
C GLN A 993 -28.59 10.31 -49.17
N TYR A 994 -27.41 10.81 -48.79
CA TYR A 994 -27.29 11.97 -47.88
C TYR A 994 -26.92 13.23 -48.69
N PRO A 995 -27.40 14.42 -48.26
CA PRO A 995 -27.43 15.63 -49.08
C PRO A 995 -26.08 16.34 -49.19
N THR A 996 -25.77 16.77 -50.40
CA THR A 996 -24.75 17.79 -50.71
C THR A 996 -25.04 19.10 -49.97
N LEU A 997 -24.14 19.54 -49.09
CA LEU A 997 -24.12 20.90 -48.56
C LEU A 997 -23.21 21.78 -49.42
N ARG A 998 -23.84 22.71 -50.14
CA ARG A 998 -23.21 23.83 -50.85
C ARG A 998 -22.63 24.84 -49.86
N SER A 999 -21.48 25.40 -50.21
CA SER A 999 -20.94 26.64 -49.66
C SER A 999 -21.48 27.87 -50.43
N THR A 1000 -21.10 29.07 -49.96
CA THR A 1000 -21.30 30.44 -50.51
C THR A 1000 -22.50 31.21 -49.93
N ASN A 1001 -22.42 32.51 -49.58
CA ASN A 1001 -21.40 33.53 -49.85
C ASN A 1001 -21.57 34.75 -48.88
N PRO A 1002 -20.51 35.50 -48.55
CA PRO A 1002 -20.58 36.90 -48.11
C PRO A 1002 -20.42 37.84 -49.32
N ASP A 1003 -21.31 38.81 -49.49
CA ASP A 1003 -21.27 39.75 -50.61
C ASP A 1003 -20.74 41.14 -50.23
N THR A 1004 -20.09 41.73 -51.24
CA THR A 1004 -19.54 43.09 -51.39
C THR A 1004 -18.16 43.33 -50.75
N GLY A 1005 -17.08 43.63 -51.47
CA GLY A 1005 -16.91 43.98 -52.89
C GLY A 1005 -15.85 45.08 -53.00
N THR A 1006 -14.71 44.73 -53.59
CA THR A 1006 -13.55 45.51 -54.11
C THR A 1006 -12.27 44.84 -53.59
N GLY A 1007 -11.45 44.09 -54.34
CA GLY A 1007 -11.22 44.01 -55.78
C GLY A 1007 -9.86 44.64 -56.13
N VAL A 1008 -8.75 43.90 -55.99
CA VAL A 1008 -7.55 43.88 -56.88
C VAL A 1008 -6.79 42.55 -56.65
N ALA A 1009 -6.29 41.97 -57.75
CA ALA A 1009 -5.63 40.67 -57.87
C ALA A 1009 -4.11 40.66 -57.56
N PHE A 1010 -3.67 39.47 -57.13
CA PHE A 1010 -2.36 38.79 -57.14
C PHE A 1010 -1.05 39.52 -57.51
N GLU A 1011 -0.06 39.42 -56.63
CA GLU A 1011 1.16 38.60 -56.82
C GLU A 1011 1.91 38.38 -55.48
N TYR A 1012 2.48 37.18 -55.29
CA TYR A 1012 3.37 36.81 -54.18
C TYR A 1012 4.76 37.45 -54.38
N PRO A 1013 5.42 37.94 -53.31
CA PRO A 1013 6.58 37.19 -52.83
C PRO A 1013 6.81 37.21 -51.31
N SER A 1014 7.13 36.03 -50.79
CA SER A 1014 8.12 35.70 -49.74
C SER A 1014 8.33 36.57 -48.47
N THR A 1015 8.33 35.86 -47.34
CA THR A 1015 9.11 36.02 -46.07
C THR A 1015 8.48 36.61 -44.78
N LYS A 1016 8.26 35.67 -43.83
CA LYS A 1016 8.62 35.58 -42.37
C LYS A 1016 8.14 36.61 -41.31
N SER A 1017 7.42 36.11 -40.28
CA SER A 1017 7.63 36.40 -38.83
C SER A 1017 6.80 35.46 -37.90
N ALA A 1018 7.41 34.49 -37.21
CA ALA A 1018 7.68 34.42 -35.74
C ALA A 1018 6.45 34.04 -34.88
N PRO A 1019 6.32 32.78 -34.41
CA PRO A 1019 7.20 32.21 -33.38
C PRO A 1019 7.62 30.75 -33.66
N GLU A 1020 8.62 30.56 -34.50
CA GLU A 1020 9.46 29.34 -34.59
C GLU A 1020 10.96 29.69 -34.69
N ARG A 1021 11.30 30.98 -34.54
CA ARG A 1021 12.68 31.51 -34.64
C ARG A 1021 13.42 31.62 -33.30
N LEU A 1022 12.70 31.56 -32.16
CA LEU A 1022 13.33 31.68 -30.83
C LEU A 1022 14.06 30.40 -30.42
N VAL A 1023 13.63 29.22 -30.90
CA VAL A 1023 14.25 27.93 -30.54
C VAL A 1023 15.48 27.63 -31.39
N ALA A 1024 15.48 28.06 -32.66
CA ALA A 1024 16.65 27.92 -33.55
C ALA A 1024 17.76 28.92 -33.19
N ASP A 1025 17.42 30.19 -32.91
CA ASP A 1025 18.42 31.22 -32.57
C ASP A 1025 19.08 30.97 -31.19
N ILE A 1026 18.42 30.28 -30.24
CA ILE A 1026 19.03 29.90 -28.95
C ILE A 1026 20.04 28.75 -29.13
N SER A 1027 19.79 27.83 -30.07
CA SER A 1027 20.70 26.72 -30.35
C SER A 1027 21.98 27.23 -31.02
N ASP A 1028 21.87 28.17 -31.97
CA ASP A 1028 23.01 28.76 -32.66
C ASP A 1028 23.90 29.59 -31.72
N VAL A 1029 23.34 30.28 -30.70
CA VAL A 1029 24.12 31.06 -29.71
C VAL A 1029 24.92 30.17 -28.76
N VAL A 1030 24.36 29.02 -28.37
CA VAL A 1030 25.05 28.03 -27.54
C VAL A 1030 26.18 27.37 -28.33
N GLU A 1031 25.96 27.09 -29.62
CA GLU A 1031 26.99 26.53 -30.49
C GLU A 1031 28.10 27.56 -30.80
N HIS A 1032 27.76 28.83 -31.00
CA HIS A 1032 28.75 29.88 -31.27
C HIS A 1032 29.61 30.23 -30.05
N PHE A 1033 29.05 30.24 -28.84
CA PHE A 1033 29.79 30.46 -27.57
C PHE A 1033 30.79 29.34 -27.28
N VAL A 1034 30.44 28.10 -27.62
CA VAL A 1034 31.31 26.92 -27.45
C VAL A 1034 32.42 26.90 -28.50
N LEU A 1035 32.20 27.47 -29.69
CA LEU A 1035 33.18 27.48 -30.78
C LEU A 1035 34.14 28.69 -30.77
N SER A 1036 33.75 29.84 -30.20
CA SER A 1036 34.55 31.08 -30.26
C SER A 1036 35.53 31.32 -29.10
N HIS A 1037 35.80 30.33 -28.24
CA HIS A 1037 36.85 30.37 -27.21
C HIS A 1037 36.91 31.67 -26.37
N GLY A 1038 35.75 32.21 -25.99
CA GLY A 1038 35.66 33.18 -24.89
C GLY A 1038 35.93 34.66 -25.19
N GLU A 1039 35.89 35.13 -26.44
CA GLU A 1039 36.07 36.56 -26.74
C GLU A 1039 34.81 37.45 -26.60
N ILE A 1040 33.62 36.89 -26.34
CA ILE A 1040 32.41 37.65 -26.00
C ILE A 1040 31.75 36.99 -24.79
N SER A 1041 31.39 37.76 -23.76
CA SER A 1041 30.75 37.19 -22.58
C SER A 1041 29.32 36.71 -22.92
N TYR A 1042 28.92 35.61 -22.30
CA TYR A 1042 27.57 35.05 -22.45
C TYR A 1042 26.49 36.09 -22.08
N GLU A 1043 26.80 37.02 -21.17
CA GLU A 1043 25.92 38.11 -20.73
C GLU A 1043 25.73 39.21 -21.77
N GLU A 1044 26.77 39.55 -22.56
CA GLU A 1044 26.63 40.47 -23.70
C GLU A 1044 25.80 39.85 -24.83
N SER A 1045 25.95 38.55 -25.08
CA SER A 1045 25.21 37.81 -26.11
C SER A 1045 23.72 37.68 -25.76
N LEU A 1046 23.39 37.47 -24.48
CA LEU A 1046 22.01 37.47 -24.00
C LEU A 1046 21.40 38.87 -23.95
N GLY A 1047 22.17 39.89 -23.56
CA GLY A 1047 21.71 41.28 -23.51
C GLY A 1047 21.31 41.85 -24.88
N GLN A 1048 22.03 41.46 -25.95
CA GLN A 1048 21.67 41.81 -27.33
C GLN A 1048 20.39 41.09 -27.81
N LEU A 1049 20.12 39.88 -27.30
CA LEU A 1049 18.92 39.10 -27.62
C LEU A 1049 17.66 39.61 -26.91
N VAL A 1050 17.78 40.01 -25.64
CA VAL A 1050 16.66 40.59 -24.86
C VAL A 1050 16.19 41.91 -25.46
N ASN A 1051 17.12 42.76 -25.92
CA ASN A 1051 16.81 44.02 -26.61
C ASN A 1051 16.25 43.83 -28.04
N LYS A 1052 16.55 42.71 -28.70
CA LYS A 1052 16.10 42.41 -30.07
C LYS A 1052 14.65 41.90 -30.13
N TYR A 1053 14.14 41.35 -29.02
CA TYR A 1053 12.83 40.71 -28.95
C TYR A 1053 11.88 41.30 -27.88
N ASP A 1054 12.26 42.40 -27.25
CA ASP A 1054 11.43 43.23 -26.35
C ASP A 1054 10.78 42.43 -25.20
N ILE A 1055 11.58 41.59 -24.53
CA ILE A 1055 11.13 40.68 -23.46
C ILE A 1055 11.09 41.43 -22.11
N PRO A 1056 9.97 41.44 -21.35
CA PRO A 1056 9.88 42.21 -20.11
C PRO A 1056 10.77 41.64 -18.99
N GLN A 1057 11.64 42.47 -18.42
CA GLN A 1057 12.46 42.08 -17.26
C GLN A 1057 11.64 42.04 -15.97
N THR A 1058 11.75 40.95 -15.19
CA THR A 1058 11.14 40.86 -13.84
C THR A 1058 12.16 40.37 -12.79
N PRO A 1059 12.00 40.75 -11.50
CA PRO A 1059 13.04 40.59 -10.46
C PRO A 1059 13.43 39.15 -10.10
N ALA A 1060 12.71 38.14 -10.59
CA ALA A 1060 13.05 36.73 -10.40
C ALA A 1060 14.27 36.28 -11.22
N THR A 1061 14.73 37.10 -12.18
CA THR A 1061 15.96 36.81 -12.97
C THR A 1061 17.22 37.42 -12.38
N THR A 1062 17.13 38.31 -11.40
CA THR A 1062 18.29 39.02 -10.83
C THR A 1062 18.79 38.41 -9.51
N ALA A 1063 17.95 37.67 -8.78
CA ALA A 1063 18.33 37.08 -7.48
C ALA A 1063 19.03 35.70 -7.57
N SER A 1064 19.16 35.13 -8.78
CA SER A 1064 19.88 33.86 -9.00
C SER A 1064 21.38 34.07 -9.30
N PHE A 1065 21.83 35.31 -9.45
CA PHE A 1065 23.21 35.65 -9.81
C PHE A 1065 24.13 35.92 -8.61
N GLU A 1066 23.60 36.36 -7.46
CA GLU A 1066 24.45 36.71 -6.29
C GLU A 1066 24.91 35.51 -5.43
N TYR A 1067 24.32 34.31 -5.59
CA TYR A 1067 24.73 33.13 -4.81
C TYR A 1067 25.80 32.25 -5.49
N PHE A 1068 26.16 32.55 -6.75
CA PHE A 1068 27.17 31.80 -7.51
C PHE A 1068 28.59 32.39 -7.37
N ASP A 1069 28.71 33.68 -7.04
CA ASP A 1069 30.00 34.38 -6.93
C ASP A 1069 30.79 34.05 -5.66
N GLN A 1070 30.16 33.52 -4.60
CA GLN A 1070 30.88 33.16 -3.36
C GLN A 1070 31.50 31.75 -3.36
N ALA A 1071 31.28 30.93 -4.39
CA ALA A 1071 31.87 29.58 -4.49
C ALA A 1071 33.12 29.51 -5.38
N LEU A 1072 33.47 30.59 -6.10
CA LEU A 1072 34.55 30.62 -7.09
C LEU A 1072 35.94 30.98 -6.55
N ASP A 1073 36.05 31.37 -5.27
CA ASP A 1073 37.31 31.85 -4.67
C ASP A 1073 38.27 30.75 -4.16
N SER A 1074 37.96 29.46 -4.35
CA SER A 1074 38.85 28.34 -3.99
C SER A 1074 39.45 27.58 -5.21
N ALA A 1075 39.19 28.02 -6.44
CA ALA A 1075 39.59 27.30 -7.67
C ALA A 1075 40.96 27.69 -8.25
N SER A 1076 41.59 28.75 -7.74
CA SER A 1076 42.83 29.32 -8.29
C SER A 1076 44.11 28.56 -7.88
N ALA A 1077 44.11 27.83 -6.76
CA ALA A 1077 45.26 27.01 -6.34
C ALA A 1077 45.37 25.67 -7.09
N LEU A 1078 44.26 25.10 -7.56
CA LEU A 1078 44.21 23.80 -8.24
C LEU A 1078 44.74 23.88 -9.69
N ARG A 1079 44.53 25.03 -10.34
CA ARG A 1079 44.86 25.26 -11.76
C ARG A 1079 46.36 25.32 -12.00
N ILE A 1080 47.12 25.88 -11.06
CA ILE A 1080 48.59 25.96 -11.13
C ILE A 1080 49.25 24.58 -11.00
N LEU A 1081 48.64 23.65 -10.27
CA LEU A 1081 49.16 22.29 -10.10
C LEU A 1081 48.93 21.42 -11.36
N LEU A 1082 47.79 21.61 -12.02
CA LEU A 1082 47.41 20.91 -13.25
C LEU A 1082 48.27 21.32 -14.45
N ASP A 1083 48.58 22.62 -14.60
CA ASP A 1083 49.42 23.11 -15.70
C ASP A 1083 50.86 22.56 -15.62
N LYS A 1084 51.40 22.38 -14.41
CA LYS A 1084 52.74 21.79 -14.21
C LYS A 1084 52.79 20.29 -14.52
N LEU A 1085 51.68 19.57 -14.34
CA LEU A 1085 51.56 18.15 -14.67
C LEU A 1085 51.42 17.95 -16.18
N GLN A 1086 50.65 18.80 -16.85
CA GLN A 1086 50.46 18.73 -18.30
C GLN A 1086 51.78 18.99 -19.07
N GLN A 1087 52.55 20.02 -18.68
CA GLN A 1087 53.86 20.30 -19.29
C GLN A 1087 54.91 19.20 -19.12
N ARG A 1088 54.75 18.31 -18.13
CA ARG A 1088 55.61 17.13 -17.97
C ARG A 1088 55.16 15.98 -18.88
N LEU A 1089 53.86 15.75 -19.00
CA LEU A 1089 53.26 14.72 -19.87
C LEU A 1089 53.57 14.97 -21.36
N ASP A 1090 53.47 16.22 -21.81
CA ASP A 1090 53.69 16.57 -23.21
C ASP A 1090 55.16 16.31 -23.63
N ARG A 1091 56.11 16.54 -22.72
CA ARG A 1091 57.54 16.32 -22.94
C ARG A 1091 57.91 14.83 -23.04
N TYR A 1092 57.21 13.96 -22.30
CA TYR A 1092 57.38 12.50 -22.40
C TYR A 1092 56.69 11.92 -23.65
N GLY A 1093 55.60 12.54 -24.10
CA GLY A 1093 54.92 12.16 -25.35
C GLY A 1093 55.80 12.37 -26.58
N GLU A 1094 56.51 13.50 -26.66
CA GLU A 1094 57.39 13.81 -27.79
C GLU A 1094 58.63 12.87 -27.87
N GLU A 1095 59.17 12.43 -26.72
CA GLU A 1095 60.28 11.45 -26.69
C GLU A 1095 59.82 10.03 -27.09
N LEU A 1096 58.56 9.67 -26.79
CA LEU A 1096 57.95 8.38 -27.15
C LEU A 1096 57.56 8.31 -28.63
N GLU A 1097 57.05 9.39 -29.22
CA GLU A 1097 56.71 9.44 -30.65
C GLU A 1097 57.94 9.31 -31.55
N GLN A 1098 59.10 9.84 -31.13
CA GLN A 1098 60.37 9.64 -31.85
C GLN A 1098 60.87 8.18 -31.77
N TYR A 1099 60.53 7.45 -30.72
CA TYR A 1099 60.83 6.02 -30.58
C TYR A 1099 59.86 5.13 -31.36
N GLU A 1100 58.56 5.46 -31.40
CA GLU A 1100 57.53 4.71 -32.12
C GLU A 1100 57.72 4.74 -33.64
N HIS A 1101 58.16 5.87 -34.21
CA HIS A 1101 58.20 6.04 -35.66
C HIS A 1101 59.34 5.28 -36.36
N SER A 1102 60.40 4.88 -35.64
CA SER A 1102 61.54 4.16 -36.22
C SER A 1102 61.44 2.63 -36.15
N ILE A 1103 60.61 2.07 -35.26
CA ILE A 1103 60.62 0.63 -34.94
C ILE A 1103 59.43 -0.12 -35.56
N TRP A 1104 58.29 0.52 -35.78
CA TRP A 1104 57.04 -0.16 -36.17
C TRP A 1104 56.93 -0.57 -37.64
N LYS A 1105 57.91 -0.22 -38.49
CA LYS A 1105 57.87 -0.51 -39.93
C LYS A 1105 58.53 -1.82 -40.38
N GLN A 1106 59.15 -2.64 -39.51
CA GLN A 1106 59.96 -3.77 -40.02
C GLN A 1106 59.77 -5.21 -39.47
N GLU A 1107 58.99 -5.55 -38.43
CA GLU A 1107 58.86 -6.99 -38.05
C GLU A 1107 57.46 -7.43 -37.55
N SER A 1108 57.00 -8.60 -38.04
CA SER A 1108 55.63 -9.13 -37.95
C SER A 1108 55.39 -10.24 -36.91
N SER A 1109 56.33 -10.50 -36.00
CA SER A 1109 56.24 -11.61 -35.03
C SER A 1109 55.79 -11.14 -33.64
N LEU A 1110 54.59 -11.55 -33.20
CA LEU A 1110 54.01 -11.22 -31.88
C LEU A 1110 54.90 -11.67 -30.70
N ASN A 1111 55.59 -12.80 -30.83
CA ASN A 1111 56.38 -13.37 -29.73
C ASN A 1111 57.65 -12.56 -29.41
N LYS A 1112 58.28 -11.91 -30.41
CA LYS A 1112 59.42 -11.02 -30.16
C LYS A 1112 58.99 -9.66 -29.59
N LYS A 1113 57.78 -9.19 -29.90
CA LYS A 1113 57.21 -7.95 -29.34
C LYS A 1113 56.94 -8.08 -27.83
N ALA A 1114 56.47 -9.24 -27.38
CA ALA A 1114 56.31 -9.55 -25.96
C ALA A 1114 57.66 -9.65 -25.20
N GLU A 1115 58.68 -10.28 -25.81
CA GLU A 1115 60.02 -10.39 -25.24
C GLU A 1115 60.72 -9.02 -25.10
N MET A 1116 60.47 -8.11 -26.05
CA MET A 1116 61.02 -6.75 -26.03
C MET A 1116 60.34 -5.84 -25.00
N LEU A 1117 59.02 -5.98 -24.79
CA LEU A 1117 58.29 -5.29 -23.70
C LEU A 1117 58.79 -5.72 -22.32
N SER A 1118 59.14 -7.01 -22.16
CA SER A 1118 59.75 -7.50 -20.92
C SER A 1118 61.14 -6.89 -20.66
N ARG A 1119 61.94 -6.62 -21.69
CA ARG A 1119 63.25 -5.96 -21.56
C ARG A 1119 63.12 -4.45 -21.27
N ILE A 1120 62.10 -3.77 -21.78
CA ILE A 1120 61.81 -2.36 -21.48
C ILE A 1120 61.34 -2.21 -20.03
N SER A 1121 60.47 -3.12 -19.55
CA SER A 1121 60.07 -3.22 -18.15
C SER A 1121 61.28 -3.37 -17.22
N ALA A 1122 62.25 -4.21 -17.59
CA ALA A 1122 63.46 -4.44 -16.81
C ALA A 1122 64.44 -3.25 -16.79
N VAL A 1123 64.46 -2.39 -17.82
CA VAL A 1123 65.29 -1.16 -17.85
C VAL A 1123 64.66 -0.03 -17.02
N LEU A 1124 63.33 -0.03 -16.88
CA LEU A 1124 62.59 0.96 -16.09
C LEU A 1124 62.60 0.65 -14.59
N ASP A 1125 62.71 -0.63 -14.19
CA ASP A 1125 62.84 -1.04 -12.78
C ASP A 1125 64.17 -0.60 -12.12
N GLU A 1126 65.20 -0.21 -12.88
CA GLU A 1126 66.49 0.26 -12.33
C GLU A 1126 66.49 1.75 -11.90
N ARG A 1127 65.40 2.51 -12.13
CA ARG A 1127 65.28 3.91 -11.68
C ARG A 1127 64.08 4.06 -10.75
N ASN A 1128 64.38 4.16 -9.46
CA ASN A 1128 63.41 3.99 -8.39
C ASN A 1128 62.76 5.32 -7.95
N ASP A 1129 61.71 5.76 -8.66
CA ASP A 1129 60.80 6.82 -8.20
C ASP A 1129 59.32 6.43 -8.46
N GLY A 1130 58.48 6.54 -7.42
CA GLY A 1130 57.14 5.92 -7.34
C GLY A 1130 56.05 6.41 -8.32
N LEU A 1131 56.35 7.32 -9.25
CA LEU A 1131 55.44 7.69 -10.33
C LEU A 1131 55.51 6.71 -11.53
N ASP A 1132 56.65 6.04 -11.69
CA ASP A 1132 56.91 5.16 -12.85
C ASP A 1132 56.16 3.82 -12.76
N LEU A 1133 55.86 3.34 -11.55
CA LEU A 1133 55.08 2.10 -11.35
C LEU A 1133 53.62 2.25 -11.84
N TYR A 1134 53.03 3.44 -11.70
CA TYR A 1134 51.67 3.73 -12.15
C TYR A 1134 51.60 3.87 -13.68
N LEU A 1135 52.63 4.48 -14.29
CA LEU A 1135 52.79 4.58 -15.74
C LEU A 1135 53.07 3.21 -16.38
N CYS A 1136 53.90 2.37 -15.76
CA CYS A 1136 54.10 0.98 -16.18
C CYS A 1136 52.79 0.19 -16.16
N THR A 1137 51.95 0.34 -15.12
CA THR A 1137 50.65 -0.33 -15.03
C THR A 1137 49.68 0.14 -16.13
N ILE A 1138 49.73 1.43 -16.51
CA ILE A 1138 48.91 1.99 -17.58
C ILE A 1138 49.40 1.52 -18.96
N LEU A 1139 50.71 1.50 -19.20
CA LEU A 1139 51.30 1.06 -20.46
C LEU A 1139 51.11 -0.45 -20.68
N GLU A 1140 51.22 -1.26 -19.62
CA GLU A 1140 50.98 -2.70 -19.69
C GLU A 1140 49.50 -3.01 -19.99
N ARG A 1141 48.56 -2.25 -19.41
CA ARG A 1141 47.13 -2.33 -19.74
C ARG A 1141 46.82 -1.86 -21.15
N LYS A 1142 47.46 -0.78 -21.61
CA LYS A 1142 47.30 -0.28 -22.99
C LYS A 1142 47.80 -1.32 -24.01
N ALA A 1143 48.96 -1.93 -23.77
CA ALA A 1143 49.50 -2.98 -24.64
C ALA A 1143 48.60 -4.23 -24.69
N LYS A 1144 48.02 -4.66 -23.55
CA LYS A 1144 47.05 -5.77 -23.51
C LYS A 1144 45.78 -5.46 -24.29
N LEU A 1145 45.26 -4.23 -24.15
CA LEU A 1145 44.09 -3.75 -24.89
C LEU A 1145 44.35 -3.65 -26.40
N ASP A 1146 45.50 -3.15 -26.83
CA ASP A 1146 45.86 -3.04 -28.25
C ASP A 1146 46.02 -4.42 -28.91
N VAL A 1147 46.50 -5.43 -28.17
CA VAL A 1147 46.59 -6.83 -28.65
C VAL A 1147 45.19 -7.46 -28.77
N ILE A 1148 44.30 -7.21 -27.81
CA ILE A 1148 42.91 -7.68 -27.85
C ILE A 1148 42.17 -7.03 -29.04
N ASP A 1149 42.36 -5.72 -29.25
CA ASP A 1149 41.72 -4.98 -30.35
C ASP A 1149 42.21 -5.48 -31.72
N ALA A 1150 43.52 -5.79 -31.84
CA ALA A 1150 44.09 -6.41 -33.03
C ALA A 1150 43.56 -7.84 -33.28
N LEU A 1151 43.41 -8.65 -32.23
CA LEU A 1151 42.86 -10.02 -32.33
C LEU A 1151 41.39 -10.02 -32.78
N ILE A 1152 40.57 -9.15 -32.19
CA ILE A 1152 39.15 -9.00 -32.53
C ILE A 1152 39.02 -8.46 -33.96
N THR A 1153 39.75 -7.40 -34.30
CA THR A 1153 39.63 -6.75 -35.61
C THR A 1153 40.12 -7.64 -36.74
N THR A 1154 41.17 -8.43 -36.55
CA THR A 1154 41.73 -9.25 -37.64
C THR A 1154 40.94 -10.54 -37.86
N ARG A 1155 40.49 -11.20 -36.77
CA ARG A 1155 39.90 -12.54 -36.82
C ARG A 1155 38.39 -12.50 -37.06
N LEU A 1156 37.67 -11.61 -36.36
CA LEU A 1156 36.21 -11.49 -36.50
C LEU A 1156 35.83 -10.87 -37.85
N TYR A 1157 36.54 -9.81 -38.26
CA TYR A 1157 36.30 -9.12 -39.53
C TYR A 1157 36.64 -10.00 -40.73
N GLY A 1158 37.71 -10.81 -40.63
CA GLY A 1158 38.10 -11.77 -41.67
C GLY A 1158 37.06 -12.87 -41.92
N GLU A 1159 36.47 -13.43 -40.86
CA GLU A 1159 35.45 -14.47 -40.98
C GLU A 1159 34.08 -13.91 -41.41
N CYS A 1160 33.70 -12.72 -40.93
CA CYS A 1160 32.51 -12.01 -41.42
C CYS A 1160 32.59 -11.72 -42.92
N ARG A 1161 33.76 -11.32 -43.43
CA ARG A 1161 33.96 -11.03 -44.86
C ARG A 1161 33.88 -12.30 -45.72
N LYS A 1162 34.39 -13.44 -45.25
CA LYS A 1162 34.24 -14.73 -45.93
C LYS A 1162 32.78 -15.19 -45.95
N PHE A 1163 32.08 -15.03 -44.83
CA PHE A 1163 30.66 -15.36 -44.70
C PHE A 1163 29.78 -14.51 -45.62
N LEU A 1164 30.06 -13.22 -45.77
CA LEU A 1164 29.33 -12.33 -46.68
C LEU A 1164 29.66 -12.61 -48.16
N ALA A 1165 30.92 -12.92 -48.47
CA ALA A 1165 31.33 -13.26 -49.84
C ALA A 1165 30.66 -14.52 -50.40
N SER A 1166 30.25 -15.47 -49.55
CA SER A 1166 29.49 -16.67 -49.96
C SER A 1166 28.05 -16.39 -50.44
N TYR A 1167 27.53 -15.16 -50.32
CA TYR A 1167 26.15 -14.81 -50.70
C TYR A 1167 26.06 -13.70 -51.76
N ASN A 1168 27.17 -13.42 -52.47
CA ASN A 1168 27.35 -12.26 -53.34
C ASN A 1168 26.38 -12.16 -54.54
N ASP A 1169 25.72 -13.25 -54.96
CA ASP A 1169 24.78 -13.23 -56.09
C ASP A 1169 23.35 -12.85 -55.69
N VAL A 1170 23.04 -12.77 -54.37
CA VAL A 1170 21.68 -12.53 -53.84
C VAL A 1170 21.51 -11.09 -53.30
N ILE A 1171 22.61 -10.34 -53.14
CA ILE A 1171 22.62 -9.00 -52.51
C ILE A 1171 23.07 -7.94 -53.53
N ILE A 1172 22.42 -7.93 -54.70
CA ILE A 1172 22.65 -6.88 -55.71
C ILE A 1172 21.85 -5.59 -55.41
N PRO A 1173 20.63 -5.60 -54.82
CA PRO A 1173 19.88 -4.36 -54.58
C PRO A 1173 20.37 -3.52 -53.39
N TYR A 1174 21.20 -4.08 -52.50
CA TYR A 1174 21.63 -3.43 -51.25
C TYR A 1174 23.14 -3.19 -51.18
N LYS A 1175 23.83 -3.32 -52.32
CA LYS A 1175 25.29 -3.19 -52.39
C LYS A 1175 25.78 -1.81 -51.93
N GLU A 1176 25.02 -0.74 -52.22
CA GLU A 1176 25.35 0.62 -51.77
C GLU A 1176 25.18 0.81 -50.26
N GLU A 1177 24.12 0.29 -49.63
CA GLU A 1177 23.95 0.38 -48.17
C GLU A 1177 24.98 -0.47 -47.40
N VAL A 1178 25.35 -1.63 -47.93
CA VAL A 1178 26.40 -2.46 -47.34
C VAL A 1178 27.78 -1.82 -47.53
N ASP A 1179 28.05 -1.25 -48.70
CA ASP A 1179 29.30 -0.51 -48.94
C ASP A 1179 29.37 0.79 -48.11
N ASP A 1180 28.25 1.47 -47.83
CA ASP A 1180 28.19 2.63 -46.92
C ASP A 1180 28.42 2.24 -45.45
N ILE A 1181 27.86 1.11 -45.01
CA ILE A 1181 28.12 0.56 -43.67
C ILE A 1181 29.59 0.13 -43.54
N LEU A 1182 30.19 -0.41 -44.61
CA LEU A 1182 31.61 -0.80 -44.64
C LEU A 1182 32.55 0.42 -44.81
N GLN A 1183 32.10 1.50 -45.45
CA GLN A 1183 32.84 2.76 -45.62
C GLN A 1183 32.69 3.73 -44.43
N ALA A 1184 31.73 3.49 -43.52
CA ALA A 1184 31.62 4.20 -42.25
C ALA A 1184 32.75 3.81 -41.26
N ARG A 1185 34.00 4.07 -41.67
CA ARG A 1185 35.18 4.11 -40.81
C ARG A 1185 36.02 5.34 -41.18
N ALA A 1186 35.75 6.44 -40.49
CA ALA A 1186 36.74 7.47 -40.23
C ALA A 1186 36.39 8.18 -38.91
N ILE A 1187 36.29 7.43 -37.81
CA ILE A 1187 36.45 8.06 -36.49
C ILE A 1187 37.95 8.01 -36.23
N ASP A 1188 38.57 9.19 -36.29
CA ASP A 1188 39.94 9.43 -35.91
C ASP A 1188 40.18 8.91 -34.47
N PRO A 1189 40.98 7.85 -34.29
CA PRO A 1189 41.21 7.24 -32.99
C PRO A 1189 42.17 8.07 -32.13
N THR A 1190 42.45 9.33 -32.44
CA THR A 1190 43.28 10.20 -31.60
C THR A 1190 42.49 11.01 -30.57
N TYR A 1191 41.16 11.14 -30.68
CA TYR A 1191 40.40 12.11 -29.87
C TYR A 1191 39.46 11.56 -28.77
N ILE A 1192 39.63 10.31 -28.34
CA ILE A 1192 38.76 9.71 -27.31
C ILE A 1192 39.57 9.05 -26.17
N PRO A 1193 39.39 9.47 -24.90
CA PRO A 1193 40.07 8.88 -23.73
C PRO A 1193 39.76 7.39 -23.52
N SER A 1194 40.78 6.65 -23.11
CA SER A 1194 40.92 5.18 -23.15
C SER A 1194 39.87 4.34 -22.39
N ARG A 1195 39.13 4.88 -21.42
CA ARG A 1195 38.05 4.12 -20.75
C ARG A 1195 36.74 4.04 -21.53
N ARG A 1196 36.48 4.96 -22.47
CA ARG A 1196 35.26 4.92 -23.30
C ARG A 1196 35.42 4.09 -24.57
N ARG A 1197 36.65 3.73 -25.00
CA ARG A 1197 36.87 2.92 -26.22
C ARG A 1197 36.38 1.49 -26.09
N VAL A 1198 36.68 0.81 -24.98
CA VAL A 1198 36.21 -0.58 -24.78
C VAL A 1198 34.68 -0.62 -24.71
N TYR A 1199 34.06 0.34 -24.01
CA TYR A 1199 32.61 0.44 -23.95
C TYR A 1199 32.01 0.77 -25.31
N LEU A 1200 32.57 1.72 -26.08
CA LEU A 1200 32.07 2.03 -27.42
C LEU A 1200 32.27 0.87 -28.39
N ILE A 1201 33.42 0.20 -28.40
CA ILE A 1201 33.71 -0.93 -29.30
C ILE A 1201 32.81 -2.12 -28.96
N MET A 1202 32.59 -2.41 -27.67
CA MET A 1202 31.63 -3.45 -27.24
C MET A 1202 30.19 -3.07 -27.57
N THR A 1203 29.78 -1.82 -27.36
CA THR A 1203 28.42 -1.34 -27.65
C THR A 1203 28.17 -1.28 -29.16
N HIS A 1204 29.16 -0.87 -29.96
CA HIS A 1204 29.06 -0.89 -31.43
C HIS A 1204 29.05 -2.32 -31.97
N SER A 1205 29.86 -3.22 -31.42
CA SER A 1205 29.83 -4.64 -31.78
C SER A 1205 28.49 -5.28 -31.43
N PHE A 1206 27.86 -4.88 -30.32
CA PHE A 1206 26.52 -5.32 -29.92
C PHE A 1206 25.41 -4.73 -30.79
N LEU A 1207 25.51 -3.46 -31.17
CA LEU A 1207 24.57 -2.77 -32.08
C LEU A 1207 24.66 -3.33 -33.51
N GLU A 1208 25.87 -3.63 -33.99
CA GLU A 1208 26.10 -4.32 -35.26
C GLU A 1208 25.60 -5.77 -35.17
N PHE A 1209 25.80 -6.48 -34.05
CA PHE A 1209 25.25 -7.82 -33.82
C PHE A 1209 23.72 -7.82 -33.83
N ASP A 1210 23.08 -6.80 -33.25
CA ASP A 1210 21.62 -6.67 -33.20
C ASP A 1210 21.02 -6.22 -34.56
N ARG A 1211 21.77 -5.44 -35.35
CA ARG A 1211 21.44 -5.17 -36.77
C ARG A 1211 21.62 -6.41 -37.64
N PHE A 1212 22.69 -7.19 -37.45
CA PHE A 1212 22.94 -8.44 -38.17
C PHE A 1212 21.93 -9.54 -37.78
N ARG A 1213 21.46 -9.56 -36.53
CA ARG A 1213 20.38 -10.44 -36.04
C ARG A 1213 19.04 -10.08 -36.67
N ARG A 1214 18.76 -8.79 -36.88
CA ARG A 1214 17.58 -8.31 -37.62
C ARG A 1214 17.67 -8.64 -39.11
N LEU A 1215 18.83 -8.46 -39.74
CA LEU A 1215 19.08 -8.85 -41.13
C LEU A 1215 18.97 -10.38 -41.32
N LYS A 1216 19.44 -11.17 -40.35
CA LYS A 1216 19.25 -12.64 -40.31
C LYS A 1216 17.78 -13.02 -40.23
N HIS A 1217 16.98 -12.38 -39.38
CA HIS A 1217 15.53 -12.66 -39.32
C HIS A 1217 14.83 -12.31 -40.64
N TYR A 1218 15.31 -11.29 -41.33
CA TYR A 1218 14.81 -10.89 -42.65
C TYR A 1218 15.22 -11.89 -43.76
N VAL A 1219 16.48 -12.32 -43.83
CA VAL A 1219 16.96 -13.25 -44.87
C VAL A 1219 16.51 -14.70 -44.61
N ALA A 1220 16.48 -15.16 -43.35
CA ALA A 1220 16.05 -16.51 -42.99
C ALA A 1220 14.54 -16.73 -43.19
N SER A 1221 13.73 -15.68 -43.06
CA SER A 1221 12.30 -15.74 -43.37
C SER A 1221 12.00 -15.81 -44.87
N LEU A 1222 12.94 -15.38 -45.73
CA LEU A 1222 12.77 -15.35 -47.18
C LEU A 1222 13.26 -16.60 -47.93
N TYR A 1223 14.30 -17.33 -47.47
CA TYR A 1223 14.94 -18.36 -48.33
C TYR A 1223 15.36 -19.71 -47.72
N LYS A 1224 14.96 -20.09 -46.49
CA LYS A 1224 15.23 -21.43 -45.88
C LYS A 1224 16.65 -22.00 -46.15
N VAL A 1225 17.71 -21.31 -45.73
CA VAL A 1225 19.11 -21.74 -45.97
C VAL A 1225 19.75 -22.41 -44.74
N GLU A 1226 20.62 -23.40 -44.98
CA GLU A 1226 21.13 -24.43 -44.06
C GLU A 1226 22.05 -23.95 -42.91
N TYR A 1227 21.98 -24.68 -41.79
CA TYR A 1227 22.38 -24.33 -40.42
C TYR A 1227 23.91 -24.32 -40.12
N GLU A 1228 24.77 -24.82 -41.02
CA GLU A 1228 26.16 -25.16 -40.65
C GLU A 1228 27.13 -23.97 -40.56
N SER A 1229 27.06 -22.98 -41.46
CA SER A 1229 27.99 -21.84 -41.45
C SER A 1229 27.82 -20.95 -40.22
N TYR A 1230 26.60 -20.90 -39.65
CA TYR A 1230 26.30 -20.16 -38.42
C TYR A 1230 26.89 -20.84 -37.17
N ILE A 1231 26.93 -22.18 -37.13
CA ILE A 1231 27.57 -22.91 -36.03
C ILE A 1231 29.09 -22.71 -36.03
N VAL A 1232 29.72 -22.63 -37.21
CA VAL A 1232 31.17 -22.34 -37.32
C VAL A 1232 31.47 -20.92 -36.81
N PHE A 1233 30.61 -19.95 -37.12
CA PHE A 1233 30.75 -18.58 -36.63
C PHE A 1233 30.62 -18.49 -35.10
N LEU A 1234 29.59 -19.11 -34.52
CA LEU A 1234 29.38 -19.11 -33.06
C LEU A 1234 30.54 -19.80 -32.31
N ARG A 1235 31.03 -20.94 -32.81
CA ARG A 1235 32.20 -21.61 -32.23
C ARG A 1235 33.46 -20.75 -32.27
N THR A 1236 33.60 -19.90 -33.29
CA THR A 1236 34.74 -18.99 -33.41
C THR A 1236 34.65 -17.85 -32.39
N ILE A 1237 33.44 -17.35 -32.09
CA ILE A 1237 33.20 -16.38 -31.03
C ILE A 1237 33.49 -16.98 -29.65
N ASP A 1238 33.04 -18.21 -29.38
CA ASP A 1238 33.31 -18.89 -28.11
C ASP A 1238 34.82 -19.10 -27.89
N GLN A 1239 35.57 -19.46 -28.94
CA GLN A 1239 37.03 -19.59 -28.87
C GLN A 1239 37.73 -18.25 -28.60
N LEU A 1240 37.27 -17.17 -29.23
CA LEU A 1240 37.78 -15.81 -28.99
C LEU A 1240 37.51 -15.34 -27.56
N TYR A 1241 36.33 -15.69 -27.02
CA TYR A 1241 35.95 -15.35 -25.65
C TYR A 1241 36.84 -16.04 -24.61
N GLU A 1242 37.12 -17.34 -24.80
CA GLU A 1242 38.06 -18.08 -23.95
C GLU A 1242 39.49 -17.53 -24.04
N GLU A 1243 39.93 -17.09 -25.23
CA GLU A 1243 41.25 -16.50 -25.44
C GLU A 1243 41.37 -15.11 -24.75
N ILE A 1244 40.31 -14.30 -24.78
CA ILE A 1244 40.21 -13.01 -24.06
C ILE A 1244 40.21 -13.22 -22.54
N ILE A 1245 39.45 -14.20 -22.02
CA ILE A 1245 39.46 -14.55 -20.60
C ILE A 1245 40.85 -15.00 -20.14
N ARG A 1246 41.58 -15.71 -21.00
CA ARG A 1246 42.95 -16.15 -20.68
C ARG A 1246 43.94 -14.98 -20.61
N LEU A 1247 43.76 -13.95 -21.44
CA LEU A 1247 44.62 -12.76 -21.46
C LEU A 1247 44.26 -11.73 -20.36
N GLU A 1248 42.99 -11.67 -19.96
CA GLU A 1248 42.47 -10.77 -18.91
C GLU A 1248 41.55 -11.53 -17.92
N PRO A 1249 42.10 -12.25 -16.93
CA PRO A 1249 41.35 -13.19 -16.07
C PRO A 1249 40.19 -12.57 -15.28
N ASP A 1250 40.27 -11.27 -14.97
CA ASP A 1250 39.24 -10.52 -14.24
C ASP A 1250 38.00 -10.17 -15.09
N ALA A 1251 38.04 -10.38 -16.42
CA ALA A 1251 36.90 -10.17 -17.31
C ALA A 1251 35.72 -11.12 -17.04
N ARG A 1252 35.93 -12.22 -16.29
CA ARG A 1252 34.88 -13.17 -15.86
C ARG A 1252 33.74 -12.55 -15.05
N LYS A 1253 33.91 -11.33 -14.50
CA LYS A 1253 32.84 -10.62 -13.76
C LYS A 1253 31.77 -9.99 -14.67
N PHE A 1254 31.98 -9.95 -15.98
CA PHE A 1254 30.96 -9.55 -16.95
C PHE A 1254 30.34 -10.82 -17.56
N GLU A 1255 29.32 -11.40 -16.91
CA GLU A 1255 28.48 -12.41 -17.56
C GLU A 1255 27.74 -11.77 -18.73
N PHE A 1256 28.09 -12.17 -19.96
CA PHE A 1256 27.27 -11.95 -21.14
C PHE A 1256 26.01 -12.84 -21.02
N ARG A 1257 24.84 -12.23 -20.81
CA ARG A 1257 23.54 -12.86 -21.07
C ARG A 1257 23.11 -12.62 -22.51
#